data_AF-A0A839SCK6-F1
#
_entry.id   AF-A0A839SCK6-F1
#
_cell.length_a   1.000
_cell.length_b   1.000
_cell.length_c   1.000
_cell.angle_alpha   90.00
_cell.angle_beta   90.00
_cell.angle_gamma   90.00
#
_symmetry.space_group_name_H-M   'P 1'
#
loop_
_entity.id
_entity.type
_entity.pdbx_description
1 polymer ?
#
loop_
_entity_poly.entity_id
_entity_poly.type
_entity_poly.pdbx_seq_one_letter_code
_entity_poly.pdbx_strand_id
1 'polypeptide(L)'
;MDIVTDLTAQAVANIGIIQNICKKELSVDERKSAQDLYLWQLNQKVLVIENECPESVAKSIQDVLWCSIGIEHTDTFKRCFLELAGDLLQWLQANHKHDAVRDKANVKAGLAKNGTLYCTPYQWRNIVREILFDDPSARLTLAQAMHYMPVQIILSLGGKDLSQAEQRLFQTWEIKETDGLLTPSDYKAYSKWWDRVYDGNEVKRSEFAKILLKDDTALLKQLNMEKVPLPFESLFNDELNEICRSRIDRMEDDPGAFEERLVTDIPEAPHIEDPLKRAAKMDLHGLALSGGGIRSATFSLGVLQKLAEDGKLPRFDYLSTVSGGGYIGTWLACWIKRSGSVSKVADRLNEKKSADPLGEEVRPIRWLRMFSNYLAPDASVMSADSWTMGITWLRNTLINQVLLLLLLCTALSVVTDLAFTWNYFTKIPNSYDWKVVAKWSVLIFVPAVWFVGAGMKTYDSAHDERNLFSFGRNRLLIIFLIIWTVLVTYVVSSWLYPQPFPIVFSNRLGLLWPAAVTGFVAMVSIAYIGLYRVCAQKPLEKKLVDAAIILSSAIAAGAAWLMLAGVWLLFDYLKKDWVFILGPPLVLECISTCVVIRMALMGKLFPDERREWWGRMGAITHRTMLMWILVTYSARELPDEFKLFCKQFNGFDIKTVLGVSWAGLVGSAVKMAYQSKENPGKPDTNTAAVKDIFVRVAPYIFMIGFIIIGANAFRGLAHLLPRFIHWIPAGNKYFRLTIALAAITYLFSWRVGVNEFSLHHFYRNRLVRAYLGATRKRTDRDKTANNFTGFDKNDDIKLSTFINTSGDGDYIGPYPIINSTLNATVVSELDRQDRKAESFIFSPLYSGFDFSPTRSAAYAKNKVYEYGYRPTAVYAYEKGPMIGTAMAISGAAVSPNMGYHSAPATAFLLTMFNVRLGWWMGNPRRSTYKYSDPTSGVAYLISDLIGNSDIDSRFVCLSDGGHFDNMGLYELVRRRCSSIMLVDAEEDPGNSFEGLANAIRRCRIDFGAEIVINTSQISTKNALGFNSAHAITDGTIFYPGDKTGHPSGKITYIKAGLVGTETTDVLEYHQKNNLFPQQPTSDQFFTEEQFESYRKLGYLSI
;
A
#
# COMPACT_ATOMS: atom_id res chain seq x y z
N MET A 1 -10.87 -1.17 -13.05
CA MET A 1 -11.97 -1.85 -13.76
C MET A 1 -11.66 -1.79 -15.25
N ASP A 2 -11.78 -2.93 -15.93
CA ASP A 2 -11.75 -3.01 -17.39
C ASP A 2 -13.06 -2.46 -17.99
N ILE A 3 -13.12 -2.27 -19.31
CA ILE A 3 -14.31 -1.72 -19.97
C ILE A 3 -15.58 -2.53 -19.72
N VAL A 4 -15.48 -3.87 -19.65
CA VAL A 4 -16.64 -4.74 -19.44
C VAL A 4 -17.15 -4.60 -18.00
N THR A 5 -16.26 -4.60 -17.00
CA THR A 5 -16.66 -4.41 -15.60
C THR A 5 -17.23 -3.02 -15.36
N ASP A 6 -16.67 -1.98 -16.00
CA ASP A 6 -17.16 -0.60 -15.92
C ASP A 6 -18.58 -0.48 -16.51
N LEU A 7 -18.79 -0.95 -17.75
CA LEU A 7 -20.12 -0.98 -18.38
C LEU A 7 -21.13 -1.81 -17.59
N THR A 8 -20.71 -2.97 -17.08
CA THR A 8 -21.57 -3.85 -16.28
C THR A 8 -21.98 -3.16 -14.98
N ALA A 9 -21.04 -2.53 -14.27
CA ALA A 9 -21.32 -1.84 -13.02
C ALA A 9 -22.32 -0.69 -13.24
N GLN A 10 -22.12 0.09 -14.30
CA GLN A 10 -23.02 1.16 -14.69
C GLN A 10 -24.41 0.62 -15.08
N ALA A 11 -24.50 -0.43 -15.89
CA ALA A 11 -25.77 -1.05 -16.26
C ALA A 11 -26.54 -1.57 -15.04
N VAL A 12 -25.87 -2.25 -14.12
CA VAL A 12 -26.48 -2.83 -12.91
C VAL A 12 -26.93 -1.74 -11.93
N ALA A 13 -26.21 -0.62 -11.83
CA ALA A 13 -26.65 0.54 -11.06
C ALA A 13 -27.95 1.13 -11.64
N ASN A 14 -28.01 1.34 -12.95
CA ASN A 14 -29.22 1.81 -13.64
C ASN A 14 -30.40 0.83 -13.46
N ILE A 15 -30.17 -0.47 -13.65
CA ILE A 15 -31.17 -1.53 -13.42
C ILE A 15 -31.71 -1.49 -11.99
N GLY A 16 -30.85 -1.32 -10.98
CA GLY A 16 -31.27 -1.23 -9.58
C GLY A 16 -32.21 -0.04 -9.32
N ILE A 17 -31.98 1.10 -9.99
CA ILE A 17 -32.87 2.26 -9.92
C ILE A 17 -34.21 1.95 -10.61
N ILE A 18 -34.19 1.35 -11.80
CA ILE A 18 -35.40 0.94 -12.54
C ILE A 18 -36.24 -0.02 -11.69
N GLN A 19 -35.60 -1.00 -11.05
CA GLN A 19 -36.27 -1.94 -10.13
C GLN A 19 -36.93 -1.20 -8.96
N ASN A 20 -36.29 -0.18 -8.40
CA ASN A 20 -36.85 0.61 -7.30
C ASN A 20 -38.04 1.47 -7.75
N ILE A 21 -38.02 2.02 -8.96
CA ILE A 21 -39.15 2.76 -9.55
C ILE A 21 -40.32 1.79 -9.74
N CYS A 22 -40.11 0.66 -10.40
CA CYS A 22 -41.14 -0.36 -10.62
C CYS A 22 -41.75 -0.86 -9.30
N LYS A 23 -40.95 -1.06 -8.24
CA LYS A 23 -41.44 -1.51 -6.92
C LYS A 23 -42.33 -0.48 -6.23
N LYS A 24 -42.16 0.81 -6.52
CA LYS A 24 -42.95 1.89 -5.90
C LYS A 24 -44.24 2.17 -6.67
N GLU A 25 -44.16 2.18 -8.00
CA GLU A 25 -45.27 2.58 -8.88
C GLU A 25 -46.25 1.46 -9.22
N LEU A 26 -45.80 0.20 -9.27
CA LEU A 26 -46.72 -0.91 -9.54
C LEU A 26 -47.60 -1.21 -8.32
N SER A 27 -48.90 -1.42 -8.53
CA SER A 27 -49.80 -1.87 -7.47
C SER A 27 -49.42 -3.26 -6.94
N VAL A 28 -49.97 -3.67 -5.79
CA VAL A 28 -49.66 -4.98 -5.18
C VAL A 28 -50.05 -6.14 -6.09
N ASP A 29 -51.18 -6.03 -6.80
CA ASP A 29 -51.66 -7.08 -7.71
C ASP A 29 -50.89 -7.09 -9.04
N GLU A 30 -50.45 -5.93 -9.52
CA GLU A 30 -49.51 -5.84 -10.65
C GLU A 30 -48.13 -6.39 -10.31
N ARG A 31 -47.64 -6.16 -9.08
CA ARG A 31 -46.39 -6.75 -8.60
C ARG A 31 -46.47 -8.26 -8.50
N LYS A 32 -47.61 -8.82 -8.05
CA LYS A 32 -47.84 -10.27 -8.07
C LYS A 32 -47.89 -10.83 -9.48
N SER A 33 -48.49 -10.10 -10.41
CA SER A 33 -48.58 -10.50 -11.82
C SER A 33 -47.24 -10.34 -12.57
N ALA A 34 -46.42 -9.38 -12.15
CA ALA A 34 -45.09 -9.12 -12.69
C ALA A 34 -43.96 -9.89 -11.99
N GLN A 35 -44.29 -10.68 -10.96
CA GLN A 35 -43.31 -11.54 -10.30
C GLN A 35 -42.68 -12.52 -11.27
N ASP A 36 -43.35 -12.92 -12.35
CA ASP A 36 -42.80 -13.85 -13.35
C ASP A 36 -42.40 -13.15 -14.67
N LEU A 37 -42.51 -11.81 -14.73
CA LEU A 37 -42.12 -11.02 -15.89
C LEU A 37 -40.67 -10.57 -15.77
N TYR A 38 -39.95 -10.65 -16.88
CA TYR A 38 -38.61 -10.10 -17.00
C TYR A 38 -38.65 -8.58 -17.07
N LEU A 39 -37.60 -7.92 -16.55
CA LEU A 39 -37.55 -6.46 -16.46
C LEU A 39 -37.73 -5.77 -17.82
N TRP A 40 -37.18 -6.32 -18.90
CA TRP A 40 -37.33 -5.77 -20.26
C TRP A 40 -38.75 -5.93 -20.83
N GLN A 41 -39.56 -6.87 -20.31
CA GLN A 41 -40.97 -7.01 -20.71
C GLN A 41 -41.85 -5.93 -20.08
N LEU A 42 -41.35 -5.24 -19.05
CA LEU A 42 -41.99 -4.09 -18.43
C LEU A 42 -41.64 -2.77 -19.15
N ASN A 43 -40.86 -2.79 -20.24
CA ASN A 43 -40.39 -1.59 -20.94
C ASN A 43 -41.54 -0.62 -21.27
N GLN A 44 -42.63 -1.12 -21.86
CA GLN A 44 -43.80 -0.28 -22.16
C GLN A 44 -44.51 0.26 -20.91
N LYS A 45 -44.42 -0.42 -19.76
CA LYS A 45 -45.00 0.07 -18.51
C LYS A 45 -44.11 1.11 -17.83
N VAL A 46 -42.79 0.93 -17.87
CA VAL A 46 -41.80 1.87 -17.30
C VAL A 46 -41.80 3.19 -18.06
N LEU A 47 -41.91 3.14 -19.39
CA LEU A 47 -42.02 4.32 -20.26
C LEU A 47 -43.32 5.12 -20.04
N VAL A 48 -44.39 4.49 -19.56
CA VAL A 48 -45.68 5.15 -19.27
C VAL A 48 -45.68 5.84 -17.89
N ILE A 49 -44.67 5.63 -17.04
CA ILE A 49 -44.46 6.35 -15.77
C ILE A 49 -43.89 7.77 -16.04
N GLU A 50 -44.42 8.45 -17.05
CA GLU A 50 -43.86 9.69 -17.59
C GLU A 50 -44.03 10.89 -16.66
N ASN A 51 -44.77 10.79 -15.54
CA ASN A 51 -45.07 11.93 -14.66
C ASN A 51 -44.88 11.72 -13.14
N GLU A 52 -44.53 10.52 -12.66
CA GLU A 52 -44.53 10.23 -11.21
C GLU A 52 -43.28 9.46 -10.74
N CYS A 53 -42.07 9.85 -11.16
CA CYS A 53 -40.86 9.29 -10.54
C CYS A 53 -40.75 9.79 -9.07
N PRO A 54 -40.73 8.90 -8.06
CA PRO A 54 -40.74 9.30 -6.65
C PRO A 54 -39.56 10.20 -6.29
N GLU A 55 -39.80 11.29 -5.54
CA GLU A 55 -38.73 12.17 -5.06
C GLU A 55 -37.63 11.42 -4.29
N SER A 56 -38.02 10.35 -3.59
CA SER A 56 -37.10 9.46 -2.87
C SER A 56 -36.07 8.74 -3.76
N VAL A 57 -36.21 8.74 -5.08
CA VAL A 57 -35.28 8.13 -6.05
C VAL A 57 -34.48 9.20 -6.81
N ALA A 58 -34.89 10.48 -6.78
CA ALA A 58 -34.25 11.58 -7.50
C ALA A 58 -32.75 11.72 -7.17
N LYS A 59 -32.37 11.50 -5.90
CA LYS A 59 -30.97 11.51 -5.49
C LYS A 59 -30.14 10.39 -6.12
N SER A 60 -30.69 9.17 -6.20
CA SER A 60 -30.01 8.05 -6.85
C SER A 60 -29.87 8.25 -8.36
N ILE A 61 -30.86 8.91 -9.00
CA ILE A 61 -30.78 9.30 -10.41
C ILE A 61 -29.66 10.30 -10.63
N GLN A 62 -29.57 11.34 -9.77
CA GLN A 62 -28.47 12.32 -9.80
C GLN A 62 -27.09 11.69 -9.54
N ASP A 63 -27.01 10.61 -8.78
CA ASP A 63 -25.73 9.93 -8.53
C ASP A 63 -25.21 9.18 -9.77
N VAL A 64 -26.12 8.67 -10.62
CA VAL A 64 -25.81 7.86 -11.80
C VAL A 64 -25.70 8.70 -13.08
N LEU A 65 -26.56 9.70 -13.25
CA LEU A 65 -26.45 10.69 -14.33
C LEU A 65 -25.53 11.82 -13.90
N TRP A 66 -24.45 12.05 -14.65
CA TRP A 66 -23.60 13.21 -14.41
C TRP A 66 -24.23 14.48 -14.99
N CYS A 67 -24.24 15.55 -14.20
CA CYS A 67 -24.69 16.88 -14.61
C CYS A 67 -23.66 17.94 -14.22
N SER A 68 -23.72 19.10 -14.90
CA SER A 68 -22.87 20.23 -14.53
C SER A 68 -23.28 20.83 -13.19
N ILE A 69 -22.29 21.29 -12.42
CA ILE A 69 -22.49 21.95 -11.13
C ILE A 69 -23.40 23.19 -11.32
N GLY A 70 -24.44 23.30 -10.48
CA GLY A 70 -25.39 24.42 -10.50
C GLY A 70 -26.68 24.16 -11.29
N ILE A 71 -26.85 22.96 -11.86
CA ILE A 71 -28.11 22.53 -12.49
C ILE A 71 -28.94 21.76 -11.45
N GLU A 72 -30.08 22.30 -11.02
CA GLU A 72 -30.99 21.69 -10.04
C GLU A 72 -32.36 21.30 -10.64
N HIS A 73 -32.44 21.11 -11.95
CA HIS A 73 -33.69 20.76 -12.64
C HIS A 73 -34.04 19.28 -12.46
N THR A 74 -34.68 18.97 -11.34
CA THR A 74 -35.10 17.60 -10.96
C THR A 74 -35.95 16.93 -12.05
N ASP A 75 -36.82 17.67 -12.73
CA ASP A 75 -37.67 17.12 -13.80
C ASP A 75 -36.89 16.80 -15.07
N THR A 76 -35.89 17.62 -15.42
CA THR A 76 -34.97 17.34 -16.54
C THR A 76 -34.19 16.06 -16.30
N PHE A 77 -33.70 15.83 -15.08
CA PHE A 77 -32.98 14.60 -14.73
C PHE A 77 -33.87 13.36 -14.80
N LYS A 78 -35.10 13.46 -14.31
CA LYS A 78 -36.09 12.37 -14.40
C LYS A 78 -36.36 12.01 -15.85
N ARG A 79 -36.61 13.01 -16.71
CA ARG A 79 -36.87 12.79 -18.14
C ARG A 79 -35.68 12.09 -18.83
N CYS A 80 -34.47 12.64 -18.71
CA CYS A 80 -33.27 12.04 -19.33
C CYS A 80 -32.98 10.63 -18.79
N PHE A 81 -33.25 10.36 -17.50
CA PHE A 81 -33.11 9.02 -16.94
C PHE A 81 -34.14 8.04 -17.52
N LEU A 82 -35.40 8.46 -17.69
CA LEU A 82 -36.44 7.60 -18.26
C LEU A 82 -36.15 7.25 -19.73
N GLU A 83 -35.62 8.19 -20.50
CA GLU A 83 -35.13 7.96 -21.87
C GLU A 83 -34.01 6.89 -21.87
N LEU A 84 -32.96 7.09 -21.05
CA LEU A 84 -31.87 6.12 -20.87
C LEU A 84 -32.37 4.75 -20.40
N ALA A 85 -33.30 4.72 -19.44
CA ALA A 85 -33.88 3.48 -18.93
C ALA A 85 -34.64 2.72 -20.02
N GLY A 86 -35.40 3.43 -20.88
CA GLY A 86 -36.07 2.85 -22.04
C GLY A 86 -35.08 2.20 -23.01
N ASP A 87 -34.01 2.93 -23.35
CA ASP A 87 -32.97 2.44 -24.26
C ASP A 87 -32.21 1.23 -23.68
N LEU A 88 -31.90 1.25 -22.38
CA LEU A 88 -31.26 0.12 -21.68
C LEU A 88 -32.17 -1.12 -21.66
N LEU A 89 -33.47 -0.95 -21.40
CA LEU A 89 -34.43 -2.07 -21.43
C LEU A 89 -34.62 -2.62 -22.85
N GLN A 90 -34.61 -1.75 -23.86
CA GLN A 90 -34.64 -2.16 -25.27
C GLN A 90 -33.35 -2.89 -25.67
N TRP A 91 -32.19 -2.45 -25.21
CA TRP A 91 -30.92 -3.14 -25.40
C TRP A 91 -30.94 -4.54 -24.78
N LEU A 92 -31.44 -4.67 -23.55
CA LEU A 92 -31.63 -5.97 -22.89
C LEU A 92 -32.59 -6.87 -23.69
N GLN A 93 -33.69 -6.31 -24.20
CA GLN A 93 -34.64 -7.03 -25.04
C GLN A 93 -34.02 -7.52 -26.36
N ALA A 94 -33.19 -6.69 -27.00
CA ALA A 94 -32.55 -7.02 -28.27
C ALA A 94 -31.50 -8.13 -28.10
N ASN A 95 -30.75 -8.10 -27.00
CA ASN A 95 -29.69 -9.07 -26.70
C ASN A 95 -30.20 -10.32 -25.93
N HIS A 96 -31.50 -10.37 -25.61
CA HIS A 96 -32.16 -11.53 -25.01
C HIS A 96 -32.07 -12.81 -25.87
N LYS A 97 -31.80 -12.69 -27.18
CA LYS A 97 -31.71 -13.85 -28.09
C LYS A 97 -30.56 -14.82 -27.77
N HIS A 98 -29.65 -14.47 -26.86
CA HIS A 98 -28.73 -15.41 -26.20
C HIS A 98 -29.48 -16.24 -25.13
N ASP A 99 -30.39 -17.11 -25.56
CA ASP A 99 -30.90 -18.22 -24.74
C ASP A 99 -29.76 -19.27 -24.57
N ALA A 100 -28.69 -18.88 -23.86
CA ALA A 100 -27.63 -19.77 -23.36
C ALA A 100 -28.08 -20.57 -22.13
N VAL A 101 -29.37 -20.89 -22.08
CA VAL A 101 -30.01 -21.74 -21.08
C VAL A 101 -30.30 -23.10 -21.75
N ARG A 102 -29.26 -23.66 -22.39
CA ARG A 102 -29.31 -24.96 -23.10
C ARG A 102 -29.20 -26.18 -22.20
N ASP A 103 -29.04 -26.00 -20.89
CA ASP A 103 -29.09 -27.11 -19.94
C ASP A 103 -30.49 -27.23 -19.33
N LYS A 104 -31.41 -27.88 -20.07
CA LYS A 104 -32.82 -28.10 -19.70
C LYS A 104 -33.00 -28.71 -18.29
N ALA A 105 -31.97 -29.32 -17.71
CA ALA A 105 -31.98 -29.82 -16.33
C ALA A 105 -31.73 -28.73 -15.27
N ASN A 106 -30.92 -27.71 -15.58
CA ASN A 106 -30.57 -26.63 -14.65
C ASN A 106 -31.54 -25.44 -14.67
N VAL A 107 -32.24 -25.23 -15.79
CA VAL A 107 -33.29 -24.19 -15.93
C VAL A 107 -34.46 -24.44 -14.98
N LYS A 108 -34.83 -25.72 -14.83
CA LYS A 108 -35.99 -26.15 -14.05
C LYS A 108 -35.82 -25.96 -12.55
N ALA A 109 -34.59 -25.83 -12.05
CA ALA A 109 -34.31 -25.69 -10.61
C ALA A 109 -33.91 -24.26 -10.19
N GLY A 110 -33.26 -23.47 -11.05
CA GLY A 110 -32.72 -22.15 -10.69
C GLY A 110 -33.35 -20.94 -11.39
N LEU A 111 -33.71 -21.08 -12.67
CA LEU A 111 -34.24 -19.97 -13.48
C LEU A 111 -35.77 -19.89 -13.45
N ALA A 112 -36.46 -21.03 -13.27
CA ALA A 112 -37.91 -21.07 -13.03
C ALA A 112 -38.37 -20.38 -11.72
N LYS A 113 -37.45 -19.81 -10.92
CA LYS A 113 -37.75 -18.98 -9.75
C LYS A 113 -37.24 -17.53 -9.82
N ASN A 114 -36.38 -17.16 -10.78
CA ASN A 114 -35.65 -15.87 -10.75
C ASN A 114 -35.35 -15.30 -12.15
N GLY A 115 -36.35 -15.23 -13.03
CA GLY A 115 -36.34 -14.40 -14.25
C GLY A 115 -37.13 -13.11 -14.08
N THR A 116 -36.99 -12.42 -12.95
CA THR A 116 -38.04 -11.52 -12.44
C THR A 116 -37.51 -10.11 -12.20
N LEU A 117 -38.40 -9.13 -12.02
CA LEU A 117 -38.11 -7.80 -11.46
C LEU A 117 -37.15 -7.84 -10.23
N TYR A 118 -37.02 -8.99 -9.55
CA TYR A 118 -36.27 -9.18 -8.32
C TYR A 118 -34.91 -9.88 -8.46
N CYS A 119 -34.39 -10.05 -9.69
CA CYS A 119 -33.02 -10.51 -9.89
C CYS A 119 -32.03 -9.69 -9.04
N THR A 120 -31.11 -10.40 -8.38
CA THR A 120 -30.07 -9.78 -7.56
C THR A 120 -29.04 -9.05 -8.44
N PRO A 121 -28.33 -8.03 -7.92
CA PRO A 121 -27.26 -7.36 -8.66
C PRO A 121 -26.19 -8.34 -9.19
N TYR A 122 -25.90 -9.43 -8.47
CA TYR A 122 -24.97 -10.45 -8.90
C TYR A 122 -25.43 -11.17 -10.19
N GLN A 123 -26.71 -11.55 -10.26
CA GLN A 123 -27.27 -12.21 -11.45
C GLN A 123 -27.23 -11.28 -12.67
N TRP A 124 -27.62 -10.01 -12.49
CA TRP A 124 -27.54 -9.02 -13.57
C TRP A 124 -26.11 -8.78 -14.05
N ARG A 125 -25.12 -8.74 -13.14
CA ARG A 125 -23.71 -8.66 -13.53
C ARG A 125 -23.31 -9.81 -14.44
N ASN A 126 -23.69 -11.05 -14.10
CA ASN A 126 -23.33 -12.22 -14.90
C ASN A 126 -23.98 -12.17 -16.29
N ILE A 127 -25.27 -11.82 -16.37
CA ILE A 127 -26.01 -11.72 -17.64
C ILE A 127 -25.38 -10.66 -18.55
N VAL A 128 -25.16 -9.44 -18.03
CA VAL A 128 -24.62 -8.33 -18.82
C VAL A 128 -23.18 -8.64 -19.26
N ARG A 129 -22.32 -9.15 -18.37
CA ARG A 129 -20.95 -9.53 -18.72
C ARG A 129 -20.91 -10.56 -19.84
N GLU A 130 -21.76 -11.58 -19.76
CA GLU A 130 -21.84 -12.64 -20.78
C GLU A 130 -22.15 -12.05 -22.16
N ILE A 131 -23.16 -11.19 -22.26
CA ILE A 131 -23.50 -10.49 -23.51
C ILE A 131 -22.30 -9.68 -24.03
N LEU A 132 -21.62 -8.95 -23.15
CA LEU A 132 -20.51 -8.05 -23.54
C LEU A 132 -19.23 -8.77 -23.97
N PHE A 133 -19.00 -10.00 -23.51
CA PHE A 133 -17.91 -10.84 -23.99
C PHE A 133 -18.29 -11.55 -25.29
N ASP A 134 -19.48 -12.16 -25.33
CA ASP A 134 -19.98 -12.92 -26.50
C ASP A 134 -20.06 -12.06 -27.77
N ASP A 135 -20.51 -10.80 -27.64
CA ASP A 135 -20.56 -9.84 -28.74
C ASP A 135 -19.87 -8.52 -28.36
N PRO A 136 -18.61 -8.30 -28.79
CA PRO A 136 -17.92 -7.04 -28.58
C PRO A 136 -18.65 -5.82 -29.17
N SER A 137 -19.51 -6.02 -30.17
CA SER A 137 -20.33 -4.94 -30.73
C SER A 137 -21.44 -4.50 -29.76
N ALA A 138 -21.87 -5.38 -28.85
CA ALA A 138 -22.83 -5.09 -27.80
C ALA A 138 -22.29 -4.08 -26.78
N ARG A 139 -20.96 -3.96 -26.64
CA ARG A 139 -20.30 -2.93 -25.80
C ARG A 139 -20.56 -1.53 -26.31
N LEU A 140 -20.53 -1.34 -27.64
CA LEU A 140 -20.87 -0.06 -28.26
C LEU A 140 -22.35 0.27 -28.06
N THR A 141 -23.24 -0.68 -28.36
CA THR A 141 -24.69 -0.42 -28.26
C THR A 141 -25.14 -0.22 -26.83
N LEU A 142 -24.49 -0.87 -25.85
CA LEU A 142 -24.74 -0.62 -24.42
C LEU A 142 -24.24 0.75 -23.99
N ALA A 143 -23.04 1.15 -24.43
CA ALA A 143 -22.50 2.48 -24.17
C ALA A 143 -23.43 3.59 -24.71
N GLN A 144 -24.02 3.38 -25.90
CA GLN A 144 -25.02 4.28 -26.49
C GLN A 144 -26.30 4.30 -25.66
N ALA A 145 -26.86 3.14 -25.33
CA ALA A 145 -28.09 3.03 -24.54
C ALA A 145 -27.99 3.66 -23.13
N MET A 146 -26.78 3.70 -22.56
CA MET A 146 -26.53 4.31 -21.26
C MET A 146 -26.01 5.74 -21.33
N HIS A 147 -25.81 6.31 -22.53
CA HIS A 147 -25.12 7.60 -22.72
C HIS A 147 -23.79 7.67 -21.93
N TYR A 148 -23.05 6.57 -21.92
CA TYR A 148 -21.90 6.37 -21.02
C TYR A 148 -20.70 5.77 -21.75
N MET A 149 -19.54 6.39 -21.57
CA MET A 149 -18.25 5.92 -22.05
C MET A 149 -17.40 5.40 -20.89
N PRO A 150 -16.83 4.19 -20.99
CA PRO A 150 -15.92 3.66 -19.97
C PRO A 150 -14.67 4.50 -19.77
N VAL A 151 -14.19 4.57 -18.53
CA VAL A 151 -13.04 5.42 -18.17
C VAL A 151 -11.77 5.04 -18.92
N GLN A 152 -11.55 3.75 -19.20
CA GLN A 152 -10.38 3.29 -19.96
C GLN A 152 -10.34 3.86 -21.38
N ILE A 153 -11.51 4.04 -22.02
CA ILE A 153 -11.60 4.67 -23.34
C ILE A 153 -11.22 6.15 -23.24
N ILE A 154 -11.68 6.85 -22.21
CA ILE A 154 -11.30 8.25 -21.98
C ILE A 154 -9.78 8.37 -21.79
N LEU A 155 -9.18 7.45 -21.03
CA LEU A 155 -7.74 7.41 -20.79
C LEU A 155 -6.93 7.08 -22.04
N SER A 156 -7.40 6.14 -22.87
CA SER A 156 -6.73 5.78 -24.14
C SER A 156 -6.77 6.92 -25.17
N LEU A 157 -7.70 7.88 -25.03
CA LEU A 157 -7.83 9.06 -25.89
C LEU A 157 -7.05 10.29 -25.36
N GLY A 158 -6.08 10.07 -24.47
CA GLY A 158 -5.25 11.11 -23.86
C GLY A 158 -5.89 11.77 -22.64
N GLY A 159 -6.86 11.11 -22.00
CA GLY A 159 -7.57 11.64 -20.83
C GLY A 159 -6.82 11.56 -19.51
N LYS A 160 -5.58 11.05 -19.49
CA LYS A 160 -4.78 10.85 -18.27
C LYS A 160 -4.45 12.12 -17.51
N ASP A 161 -4.31 13.25 -18.22
CA ASP A 161 -3.94 14.54 -17.64
C ASP A 161 -5.16 15.40 -17.27
N LEU A 162 -6.37 14.87 -17.49
CA LEU A 162 -7.63 15.52 -17.14
C LEU A 162 -7.93 15.39 -15.64
N SER A 163 -8.63 16.38 -15.08
CA SER A 163 -9.22 16.31 -13.75
C SER A 163 -10.33 15.26 -13.67
N GLN A 164 -10.70 14.81 -12.45
CA GLN A 164 -11.78 13.84 -12.27
C GLN A 164 -13.13 14.36 -12.79
N ALA A 165 -13.43 15.64 -12.56
CA ALA A 165 -14.62 16.27 -13.12
C ALA A 165 -14.61 16.29 -14.66
N GLU A 166 -13.45 16.54 -15.28
CA GLU A 166 -13.31 16.49 -16.74
C GLU A 166 -13.42 15.06 -17.27
N GLN A 167 -12.79 14.07 -16.62
CA GLN A 167 -12.94 12.67 -16.99
C GLN A 167 -14.41 12.27 -16.91
N ARG A 168 -15.10 12.58 -15.82
CA ARG A 168 -16.52 12.26 -15.63
C ARG A 168 -17.43 13.01 -16.62
N LEU A 169 -17.09 14.27 -16.95
CA LEU A 169 -17.73 15.02 -18.03
C LEU A 169 -17.59 14.35 -19.39
N PHE A 170 -16.45 13.73 -19.70
CA PHE A 170 -16.29 13.02 -20.96
C PHE A 170 -16.80 11.58 -20.91
N GLN A 171 -17.02 11.00 -19.73
CA GLN A 171 -17.72 9.73 -19.59
C GLN A 171 -19.20 9.85 -19.94
N THR A 172 -19.84 11.01 -19.77
CA THR A 172 -21.16 11.22 -20.39
C THR A 172 -21.00 11.30 -21.90
N TRP A 173 -21.74 10.49 -22.66
CA TRP A 173 -21.50 10.33 -24.09
C TRP A 173 -22.78 10.53 -24.92
N GLU A 174 -22.62 11.10 -26.11
CA GLU A 174 -23.70 11.46 -27.05
C GLU A 174 -24.78 12.42 -26.46
N ILE A 175 -24.45 13.20 -25.43
CA ILE A 175 -25.33 14.26 -24.89
C ILE A 175 -25.52 15.39 -25.92
N LYS A 176 -26.75 15.86 -26.07
CA LYS A 176 -27.13 17.03 -26.88
C LYS A 176 -27.23 18.28 -26.01
N GLU A 177 -26.97 19.45 -26.59
CA GLU A 177 -27.14 20.74 -25.90
C GLU A 177 -28.58 20.93 -25.38
N THR A 178 -29.56 20.40 -26.10
CA THR A 178 -30.99 20.44 -25.78
C THR A 178 -31.39 19.63 -24.56
N ASP A 179 -30.54 18.71 -24.08
CA ASP A 179 -30.88 17.82 -22.96
C ASP A 179 -30.91 18.57 -21.63
N GLY A 180 -30.22 19.72 -21.54
CA GLY A 180 -30.20 20.56 -20.34
C GLY A 180 -29.38 19.99 -19.17
N LEU A 181 -28.58 18.95 -19.40
CA LEU A 181 -27.71 18.30 -18.40
C LEU A 181 -26.39 19.03 -18.17
N LEU A 182 -25.94 19.81 -19.16
CA LEU A 182 -24.66 20.53 -19.15
C LEU A 182 -24.86 22.04 -19.27
N THR A 183 -24.02 22.82 -18.58
CA THR A 183 -23.99 24.28 -18.80
C THR A 183 -23.46 24.57 -20.21
N PRO A 184 -23.80 25.72 -20.84
CA PRO A 184 -23.29 26.04 -22.18
C PRO A 184 -21.75 26.05 -22.28
N SER A 185 -21.06 26.45 -21.21
CA SER A 185 -19.60 26.37 -21.15
C SER A 185 -19.08 24.94 -21.10
N ASP A 186 -19.75 24.06 -20.36
CA ASP A 186 -19.36 22.66 -20.22
C ASP A 186 -19.67 21.86 -21.48
N TYR A 187 -20.81 22.13 -22.13
CA TYR A 187 -21.14 21.56 -23.41
C TYR A 187 -20.13 21.95 -24.49
N LYS A 188 -19.69 23.22 -24.52
CA LYS A 188 -18.65 23.68 -25.44
C LYS A 188 -17.31 22.96 -25.20
N ALA A 189 -16.93 22.74 -23.94
CA ALA A 189 -15.72 21.99 -23.60
C ALA A 189 -15.84 20.51 -23.99
N TYR A 190 -17.00 19.91 -23.70
CA TYR A 190 -17.40 18.55 -24.07
C TYR A 190 -17.33 18.30 -25.58
N SER A 191 -18.06 19.08 -26.38
CA SER A 191 -18.07 18.93 -27.84
C SER A 191 -16.67 19.13 -28.42
N LYS A 192 -15.95 20.18 -28.00
CA LYS A 192 -14.58 20.44 -28.47
C LYS A 192 -13.63 19.26 -28.20
N TRP A 193 -13.78 18.57 -27.07
CA TRP A 193 -12.92 17.45 -26.71
C TRP A 193 -13.18 16.23 -27.59
N TRP A 194 -14.45 15.91 -27.85
CA TRP A 194 -14.87 14.76 -28.68
C TRP A 194 -14.68 14.98 -30.18
N ASP A 195 -14.83 16.22 -30.66
CA ASP A 195 -14.65 16.60 -32.08
C ASP A 195 -13.18 16.73 -32.51
N ARG A 196 -12.25 16.73 -31.55
CA ARG A 196 -10.82 16.83 -31.84
C ARG A 196 -10.32 15.57 -32.55
N VAL A 197 -9.51 15.77 -33.60
CA VAL A 197 -8.76 14.69 -34.26
C VAL A 197 -7.79 14.07 -33.28
N TYR A 198 -7.77 12.74 -33.23
CA TYR A 198 -6.84 11.98 -32.40
C TYR A 198 -5.47 11.93 -33.08
N ASP A 199 -4.43 12.33 -32.34
CA ASP A 199 -3.06 12.44 -32.85
C ASP A 199 -2.56 11.05 -33.32
N GLY A 200 -2.27 10.94 -34.62
CA GLY A 200 -1.78 9.70 -35.26
C GLY A 200 -2.77 8.93 -36.14
N ASN A 201 -4.08 9.19 -36.09
CA ASN A 201 -5.08 8.38 -36.83
C ASN A 201 -5.99 9.17 -37.81
N GLU A 202 -5.82 10.49 -37.96
CA GLU A 202 -6.70 11.38 -38.78
C GLU A 202 -8.22 11.33 -38.46
N VAL A 203 -8.62 10.54 -37.45
CA VAL A 203 -10.01 10.27 -37.07
C VAL A 203 -10.36 11.04 -35.79
N LYS A 204 -11.61 11.51 -35.69
CA LYS A 204 -12.13 12.16 -34.47
C LYS A 204 -12.08 11.19 -33.28
N ARG A 205 -11.89 11.73 -32.06
CA ARG A 205 -11.93 10.92 -30.83
C ARG A 205 -13.21 10.12 -30.66
N SER A 206 -14.37 10.68 -31.03
CA SER A 206 -15.66 10.00 -30.98
C SER A 206 -15.70 8.74 -31.86
N GLU A 207 -15.14 8.81 -33.07
CA GLU A 207 -15.09 7.67 -33.99
C GLU A 207 -14.04 6.66 -33.57
N PHE A 208 -12.88 7.12 -33.10
CA PHE A 208 -11.85 6.20 -32.61
C PHE A 208 -12.30 5.44 -31.34
N ALA A 209 -13.06 6.08 -30.44
CA ALA A 209 -13.66 5.43 -29.28
C ALA A 209 -14.53 4.22 -29.65
N LYS A 210 -15.30 4.32 -30.74
CA LYS A 210 -16.15 3.22 -31.23
C LYS A 210 -15.34 2.01 -31.69
N ILE A 211 -14.14 2.24 -32.24
CA ILE A 211 -13.21 1.18 -32.61
C ILE A 211 -12.67 0.50 -31.35
N LEU A 212 -12.19 1.30 -30.38
CA LEU A 212 -11.60 0.79 -29.14
C LEU A 212 -12.59 0.02 -28.25
N LEU A 213 -13.89 0.34 -28.30
CA LEU A 213 -14.91 -0.42 -27.57
C LEU A 213 -15.09 -1.85 -28.09
N LYS A 214 -14.81 -2.09 -29.37
CA LYS A 214 -15.03 -3.38 -30.04
C LYS A 214 -13.78 -4.23 -30.14
N ASP A 215 -12.59 -3.63 -29.99
CA ASP A 215 -11.31 -4.30 -30.18
C ASP A 215 -10.41 -4.13 -28.94
N ASP A 216 -10.37 -5.19 -28.12
CA ASP A 216 -9.56 -5.24 -26.91
C ASP A 216 -8.05 -5.14 -27.20
N THR A 217 -7.59 -5.66 -28.33
CA THR A 217 -6.17 -5.59 -28.72
C THR A 217 -5.78 -4.16 -29.07
N ALA A 218 -6.61 -3.48 -29.86
CA ALA A 218 -6.43 -2.06 -30.16
C ALA A 218 -6.48 -1.20 -28.89
N LEU A 219 -7.43 -1.47 -27.99
CA LEU A 219 -7.54 -0.78 -26.71
C LEU A 219 -6.31 -0.97 -25.83
N LEU A 220 -5.86 -2.21 -25.61
CA LEU A 220 -4.67 -2.50 -24.81
C LEU A 220 -3.41 -1.86 -25.39
N LYS A 221 -3.24 -1.94 -26.72
CA LYS A 221 -2.14 -1.27 -27.41
C LYS A 221 -2.17 0.24 -27.16
N GLN A 222 -3.34 0.85 -27.26
CA GLN A 222 -3.51 2.28 -27.06
C GLN A 222 -3.27 2.70 -25.61
N LEU A 223 -3.80 1.95 -24.63
CA LEU A 223 -3.56 2.19 -23.19
C LEU A 223 -2.08 2.11 -22.85
N ASN A 224 -1.36 1.14 -23.41
CA ASN A 224 0.08 0.99 -23.25
C ASN A 224 0.85 2.16 -23.88
N MET A 225 0.48 2.60 -25.08
CA MET A 225 1.06 3.79 -25.74
C MET A 225 0.86 5.05 -24.90
N GLU A 226 -0.35 5.23 -24.36
CA GLU A 226 -0.68 6.35 -23.48
C GLU A 226 -0.08 6.23 -22.07
N LYS A 227 0.53 5.08 -21.75
CA LYS A 227 1.13 4.77 -20.45
C LYS A 227 0.09 4.82 -19.34
N VAL A 228 -1.09 4.26 -19.58
CA VAL A 228 -2.17 4.13 -18.59
C VAL A 228 -1.94 2.89 -17.72
N PRO A 229 -2.05 2.96 -16.38
CA PRO A 229 -2.01 1.76 -15.54
C PRO A 229 -3.19 0.84 -15.86
N LEU A 230 -2.99 -0.47 -15.80
CA LEU A 230 -4.01 -1.47 -16.18
C LEU A 230 -4.54 -2.22 -14.95
N PRO A 231 -5.83 -2.63 -14.93
CA PRO A 231 -6.36 -3.59 -13.97
C PRO A 231 -6.02 -5.03 -14.41
N PHE A 232 -6.16 -5.99 -13.50
CA PHE A 232 -5.86 -7.40 -13.72
C PHE A 232 -6.73 -8.03 -14.82
N GLU A 233 -8.02 -7.70 -14.86
CA GLU A 233 -8.95 -8.32 -15.82
C GLU A 233 -8.56 -7.97 -17.26
N SER A 234 -8.03 -6.77 -17.49
CA SER A 234 -7.57 -6.33 -18.81
C SER A 234 -6.39 -7.15 -19.35
N LEU A 235 -5.60 -7.77 -18.48
CA LEU A 235 -4.37 -8.49 -18.85
C LEU A 235 -4.46 -10.01 -18.66
N PHE A 236 -5.50 -10.50 -17.98
CA PHE A 236 -5.63 -11.91 -17.67
C PHE A 236 -5.77 -12.77 -18.93
N ASN A 237 -6.43 -12.27 -19.99
CA ASN A 237 -6.53 -12.99 -21.26
C ASN A 237 -5.16 -13.19 -21.95
N ASP A 238 -4.25 -12.21 -21.88
CA ASP A 238 -2.89 -12.38 -22.43
C ASP A 238 -2.12 -13.47 -21.67
N GLU A 239 -2.34 -13.56 -20.36
CA GLU A 239 -1.75 -14.62 -19.52
C GLU A 239 -2.31 -16.01 -19.87
N LEU A 240 -3.62 -16.13 -20.10
CA LEU A 240 -4.23 -17.38 -20.54
C LEU A 240 -3.76 -17.79 -21.95
N ASN A 241 -3.54 -16.82 -22.85
CA ASN A 241 -2.98 -17.07 -24.18
C ASN A 241 -1.56 -17.62 -24.10
N GLU A 242 -0.74 -17.08 -23.20
CA GLU A 242 0.62 -17.55 -22.93
C GLU A 242 0.65 -18.99 -22.40
N ILE A 243 -0.31 -19.34 -21.52
CA ILE A 243 -0.47 -20.71 -21.01
C ILE A 243 -0.88 -21.67 -22.12
N CYS A 244 -1.82 -21.27 -22.99
CA CYS A 244 -2.20 -22.10 -24.13
C CYS A 244 -1.01 -22.44 -25.02
N ARG A 245 -0.18 -21.44 -25.38
CA ARG A 245 1.04 -21.67 -26.19
C ARG A 245 2.00 -22.61 -25.47
N SER A 246 2.25 -22.37 -24.20
CA SER A 246 3.13 -23.21 -23.39
C SER A 246 2.63 -24.66 -23.28
N ARG A 247 1.32 -24.90 -23.21
CA ARG A 247 0.74 -26.24 -23.21
C ARG A 247 0.96 -26.97 -24.54
N ILE A 248 0.78 -26.28 -25.67
CA ILE A 248 0.99 -26.84 -27.01
C ILE A 248 2.45 -27.31 -27.14
N ASP A 249 3.41 -26.42 -26.86
CA ASP A 249 4.83 -26.75 -26.99
C ASP A 249 5.28 -27.84 -26.00
N ARG A 250 4.72 -27.87 -24.78
CA ARG A 250 4.99 -28.95 -23.83
C ARG A 250 4.45 -30.31 -24.30
N MET A 251 3.32 -30.33 -25.01
CA MET A 251 2.77 -31.56 -25.59
C MET A 251 3.64 -32.06 -26.75
N GLU A 252 4.22 -31.16 -27.55
CA GLU A 252 5.19 -31.53 -28.58
C GLU A 252 6.50 -32.07 -27.97
N ASP A 253 6.97 -31.49 -26.86
CA ASP A 253 8.17 -31.94 -26.13
C ASP A 253 7.98 -33.30 -25.45
N ASP A 254 6.77 -33.60 -24.95
CA ASP A 254 6.45 -34.87 -24.28
C ASP A 254 4.98 -35.31 -24.49
N PRO A 255 4.69 -36.03 -25.60
CA PRO A 255 3.33 -36.46 -25.95
C PRO A 255 2.67 -37.38 -24.91
N GLY A 256 3.44 -38.01 -24.02
CA GLY A 256 2.94 -38.94 -23.00
C GLY A 256 2.62 -38.28 -21.65
N ALA A 257 3.03 -37.02 -21.44
CA ALA A 257 2.88 -36.32 -20.16
C ALA A 257 1.50 -35.63 -19.99
N PHE A 258 0.78 -35.38 -21.08
CA PHE A 258 -0.50 -34.67 -21.11
C PHE A 258 -1.67 -35.56 -21.52
N GLU A 259 -2.84 -35.34 -20.92
CA GLU A 259 -4.09 -35.84 -21.49
C GLU A 259 -4.40 -35.01 -22.75
N GLU A 260 -4.57 -35.67 -23.91
CA GLU A 260 -4.82 -35.06 -25.22
C GLU A 260 -5.96 -34.01 -25.18
N ARG A 261 -6.95 -34.24 -24.30
CA ARG A 261 -8.10 -33.35 -24.03
C ARG A 261 -7.71 -31.94 -23.58
N LEU A 262 -6.61 -31.76 -22.83
CA LEU A 262 -6.20 -30.47 -22.27
C LEU A 262 -5.65 -29.50 -23.35
N VAL A 263 -5.43 -29.99 -24.57
CA VAL A 263 -4.90 -29.23 -25.72
C VAL A 263 -5.93 -29.11 -26.85
N THR A 264 -6.81 -30.10 -27.05
CA THR A 264 -7.84 -30.07 -28.11
C THR A 264 -9.00 -29.10 -27.83
N ASP A 265 -9.23 -28.72 -26.57
CA ASP A 265 -10.29 -27.77 -26.17
C ASP A 265 -9.81 -26.30 -26.15
N ILE A 266 -8.63 -25.99 -26.70
CA ILE A 266 -8.12 -24.61 -26.79
C ILE A 266 -8.96 -23.83 -27.81
N PRO A 267 -9.70 -22.78 -27.41
CA PRO A 267 -10.49 -21.98 -28.36
C PRO A 267 -9.57 -21.33 -29.40
N GLU A 268 -9.87 -21.50 -30.68
CA GLU A 268 -9.12 -20.88 -31.80
C GLU A 268 -9.07 -19.34 -31.72
N ALA A 269 -9.96 -18.71 -30.95
CA ALA A 269 -10.07 -17.26 -30.84
C ALA A 269 -9.62 -16.72 -29.46
N PRO A 270 -8.51 -15.96 -29.39
CA PRO A 270 -7.88 -15.55 -28.12
C PRO A 270 -8.62 -14.51 -27.25
N HIS A 271 -9.79 -13.98 -27.66
CA HIS A 271 -10.38 -12.79 -27.03
C HIS A 271 -11.92 -12.73 -26.89
N ILE A 272 -12.67 -13.83 -27.11
CA ILE A 272 -14.14 -13.75 -27.22
C ILE A 272 -14.87 -14.12 -25.91
N GLU A 273 -14.22 -14.70 -24.91
CA GLU A 273 -14.89 -15.13 -23.66
C GLU A 273 -14.41 -14.36 -22.42
N ASP A 274 -15.28 -14.22 -21.41
CA ASP A 274 -14.94 -13.68 -20.07
C ASP A 274 -13.71 -14.44 -19.53
N PRO A 275 -12.60 -13.74 -19.21
CA PRO A 275 -11.36 -14.40 -18.80
C PRO A 275 -11.55 -15.27 -17.55
N LEU A 276 -12.47 -14.93 -16.66
CA LEU A 276 -12.77 -15.74 -15.47
C LEU A 276 -13.56 -17.01 -15.81
N LYS A 277 -14.41 -16.99 -16.85
CA LYS A 277 -15.12 -18.19 -17.34
C LYS A 277 -14.17 -19.07 -18.14
N ARG A 278 -13.35 -18.46 -19.00
CA ARG A 278 -12.31 -19.14 -19.77
C ARG A 278 -11.34 -19.88 -18.85
N ALA A 279 -10.84 -19.22 -17.80
CA ALA A 279 -9.98 -19.83 -16.79
C ALA A 279 -10.59 -21.08 -16.15
N ALA A 280 -11.89 -21.03 -15.82
CA ALA A 280 -12.61 -22.18 -15.26
C ALA A 280 -12.75 -23.34 -16.26
N LYS A 281 -12.90 -23.05 -17.57
CA LYS A 281 -12.96 -24.08 -18.62
C LYS A 281 -11.59 -24.69 -18.92
N MET A 282 -10.50 -23.94 -18.75
CA MET A 282 -9.15 -24.37 -19.07
C MET A 282 -8.56 -25.40 -18.11
N ASP A 283 -9.25 -25.73 -17.00
CA ASP A 283 -8.77 -26.62 -15.95
C ASP A 283 -7.34 -26.27 -15.51
N LEU A 284 -7.14 -25.05 -15.00
CA LEU A 284 -5.83 -24.50 -14.68
C LEU A 284 -5.23 -25.13 -13.42
N HIS A 285 -4.02 -25.69 -13.53
CA HIS A 285 -3.32 -26.32 -12.41
C HIS A 285 -2.21 -25.42 -11.88
N GLY A 286 -2.24 -25.11 -10.59
CA GLY A 286 -1.26 -24.23 -9.94
C GLY A 286 -0.41 -24.95 -8.88
N LEU A 287 0.88 -24.67 -8.89
CA LEU A 287 1.81 -25.04 -7.83
C LEU A 287 2.16 -23.81 -6.99
N ALA A 288 1.84 -23.83 -5.71
CA ALA A 288 2.17 -22.78 -4.75
C ALA A 288 3.32 -23.25 -3.83
N LEU A 289 4.41 -22.48 -3.81
CA LEU A 289 5.56 -22.71 -2.95
C LEU A 289 5.65 -21.57 -1.91
N SER A 290 5.40 -21.91 -0.65
CA SER A 290 5.33 -20.97 0.47
C SER A 290 6.67 -20.34 0.85
N GLY A 291 6.62 -19.28 1.67
CA GLY A 291 7.79 -18.68 2.29
C GLY A 291 8.38 -19.51 3.44
N GLY A 292 9.52 -19.04 3.99
CA GLY A 292 10.27 -19.77 5.03
C GLY A 292 11.78 -19.83 4.80
N GLY A 293 12.32 -18.99 3.90
CA GLY A 293 13.76 -18.95 3.59
C GLY A 293 14.30 -20.26 3.02
N ILE A 294 15.56 -20.56 3.32
CA ILE A 294 16.22 -21.78 2.81
C ILE A 294 15.52 -23.08 3.21
N ARG A 295 14.85 -23.12 4.37
CA ARG A 295 14.03 -24.27 4.81
C ARG A 295 12.98 -24.63 3.76
N SER A 296 12.17 -23.64 3.39
CA SER A 296 11.11 -23.83 2.40
C SER A 296 11.67 -24.19 1.02
N ALA A 297 12.76 -23.54 0.60
CA ALA A 297 13.43 -23.85 -0.66
C ALA A 297 13.88 -25.32 -0.74
N THR A 298 14.46 -25.82 0.35
CA THR A 298 15.03 -27.18 0.42
C THR A 298 13.95 -28.26 0.53
N PHE A 299 12.93 -28.03 1.36
CA PHE A 299 11.77 -28.92 1.45
C PHE A 299 11.02 -29.00 0.11
N SER A 300 10.78 -27.85 -0.52
CA SER A 300 10.11 -27.77 -1.82
C SER A 300 10.94 -28.42 -2.94
N LEU A 301 12.28 -28.41 -2.88
CA LEU A 301 13.12 -29.17 -3.80
C LEU A 301 12.81 -30.67 -3.73
N GLY A 302 12.68 -31.23 -2.52
CA GLY A 302 12.27 -32.62 -2.33
C GLY A 302 10.93 -32.94 -2.97
N VAL A 303 9.93 -32.08 -2.74
CA VAL A 303 8.61 -32.17 -3.36
C VAL A 303 8.70 -32.13 -4.89
N LEU A 304 9.49 -31.22 -5.45
CA LEU A 304 9.69 -31.12 -6.90
C LEU A 304 10.34 -32.39 -7.49
N GLN A 305 11.30 -33.01 -6.78
CA GLN A 305 11.89 -34.28 -7.19
C GLN A 305 10.86 -35.41 -7.21
N LYS A 306 9.98 -35.47 -6.19
CA LYS A 306 8.91 -36.47 -6.13
C LYS A 306 7.86 -36.24 -7.22
N LEU A 307 7.48 -34.99 -7.50
CA LEU A 307 6.57 -34.64 -8.60
C LEU A 307 7.16 -34.98 -9.97
N ALA A 308 8.48 -34.83 -10.14
CA ALA A 308 9.18 -35.22 -11.35
C ALA A 308 9.22 -36.74 -11.51
N GLU A 309 9.43 -37.48 -10.43
CA GLU A 309 9.38 -38.95 -10.45
C GLU A 309 7.99 -39.49 -10.81
N ASP A 310 6.94 -38.88 -10.25
CA ASP A 310 5.55 -39.23 -10.53
C ASP A 310 5.05 -38.75 -11.91
N GLY A 311 5.87 -38.02 -12.68
CA GLY A 311 5.48 -37.46 -13.98
C GLY A 311 4.43 -36.34 -13.89
N LYS A 312 4.26 -35.71 -12.73
CA LYS A 312 3.26 -34.66 -12.48
C LYS A 312 3.80 -33.24 -12.74
N LEU A 313 5.12 -33.04 -12.68
CA LEU A 313 5.74 -31.71 -12.79
C LEU A 313 5.38 -30.95 -14.09
N PRO A 314 5.31 -31.57 -15.29
CA PRO A 314 4.93 -30.86 -16.51
C PRO A 314 3.49 -30.35 -16.54
N ARG A 315 2.60 -30.85 -15.66
CA ARG A 315 1.16 -30.57 -15.70
C ARG A 315 0.76 -29.22 -15.13
N PHE A 316 1.65 -28.54 -14.41
CA PHE A 316 1.35 -27.25 -13.80
C PHE A 316 1.40 -26.11 -14.83
N ASP A 317 0.37 -25.28 -14.83
CA ASP A 317 0.30 -24.05 -15.64
C ASP A 317 0.88 -22.85 -14.93
N TYR A 318 0.76 -22.81 -13.60
CA TYR A 318 1.26 -21.72 -12.77
C TYR A 318 2.27 -22.20 -11.74
N LEU A 319 3.28 -21.38 -11.52
CA LEU A 319 4.22 -21.51 -10.41
C LEU A 319 4.17 -20.23 -9.57
N SER A 320 3.37 -20.27 -8.50
CA SER A 320 3.22 -19.16 -7.56
C SER A 320 4.18 -19.33 -6.39
N THR A 321 4.98 -18.31 -6.13
CA THR A 321 6.12 -18.42 -5.22
C THR A 321 6.21 -17.26 -4.26
N VAL A 322 6.64 -17.55 -3.03
CA VAL A 322 6.87 -16.55 -1.98
C VAL A 322 8.19 -16.83 -1.30
N SER A 323 9.03 -15.81 -1.10
CA SER A 323 10.23 -15.88 -0.26
C SER A 323 11.12 -17.10 -0.56
N GLY A 324 11.28 -18.04 0.38
CA GLY A 324 11.99 -19.31 0.19
C GLY A 324 11.50 -20.15 -1.00
N GLY A 325 10.18 -20.25 -1.19
CA GLY A 325 9.58 -20.84 -2.39
C GLY A 325 9.95 -20.09 -3.67
N GLY A 326 10.19 -18.77 -3.58
CA GLY A 326 10.76 -17.94 -4.64
C GLY A 326 12.18 -18.35 -5.03
N TYR A 327 13.00 -18.77 -4.08
CA TYR A 327 14.37 -19.20 -4.37
C TYR A 327 14.38 -20.44 -5.27
N ILE A 328 13.63 -21.47 -4.87
CA ILE A 328 13.60 -22.73 -5.60
C ILE A 328 12.71 -22.66 -6.85
N GLY A 329 11.61 -21.89 -6.82
CA GLY A 329 10.73 -21.73 -7.96
C GLY A 329 11.38 -20.97 -9.11
N THR A 330 12.13 -19.90 -8.81
CA THR A 330 12.90 -19.19 -9.84
C THR A 330 14.12 -19.99 -10.31
N TRP A 331 14.74 -20.81 -9.44
CA TRP A 331 15.73 -21.81 -9.85
C TRP A 331 15.15 -22.79 -10.87
N LEU A 332 13.97 -23.37 -10.61
CA LEU A 332 13.28 -24.29 -11.52
C LEU A 332 12.97 -23.60 -12.86
N ALA A 333 12.37 -22.42 -12.82
CA ALA A 333 12.04 -21.66 -14.04
C ALA A 333 13.30 -21.34 -14.87
N CYS A 334 14.39 -20.91 -14.23
CA CYS A 334 15.67 -20.66 -14.91
C CYS A 334 16.27 -21.94 -15.50
N TRP A 335 16.13 -23.09 -14.83
CA TRP A 335 16.64 -24.36 -15.34
C TRP A 335 15.86 -24.85 -16.56
N ILE A 336 14.53 -24.76 -16.51
CA ILE A 336 13.64 -25.06 -17.64
C ILE A 336 14.00 -24.16 -18.81
N LYS A 337 14.10 -22.85 -18.59
CA LYS A 337 14.46 -21.89 -19.63
C LYS A 337 15.79 -22.21 -20.31
N ARG A 338 16.83 -22.52 -19.52
CA ARG A 338 18.16 -22.83 -20.06
C ARG A 338 18.22 -24.21 -20.73
N SER A 339 17.33 -25.12 -20.36
CA SER A 339 17.22 -26.46 -20.96
C SER A 339 16.30 -26.50 -22.17
N GLY A 340 15.40 -25.51 -22.30
CA GLY A 340 14.37 -25.44 -23.34
C GLY A 340 13.26 -26.49 -23.22
N SER A 341 13.17 -27.21 -22.10
CA SER A 341 12.25 -28.33 -21.93
C SER A 341 11.97 -28.60 -20.46
N VAL A 342 10.68 -28.79 -20.12
CA VAL A 342 10.26 -29.19 -18.76
C VAL A 342 10.56 -30.65 -18.51
N SER A 343 10.29 -31.53 -19.48
CA SER A 343 10.50 -32.97 -19.33
C SER A 343 11.98 -33.33 -19.17
N LYS A 344 12.89 -32.65 -19.88
CA LYS A 344 14.35 -32.81 -19.65
C LYS A 344 14.76 -32.42 -18.24
N VAL A 345 14.14 -31.40 -17.65
CA VAL A 345 14.43 -31.00 -16.26
C VAL A 345 13.80 -31.99 -15.28
N ALA A 346 12.57 -32.47 -15.54
CA ALA A 346 11.94 -33.50 -14.73
C ALA A 346 12.76 -34.80 -14.70
N ASP A 347 13.30 -35.25 -15.83
CA ASP A 347 14.17 -36.43 -15.89
C ASP A 347 15.46 -36.28 -15.09
N ARG A 348 15.99 -35.05 -15.00
CA ARG A 348 17.17 -34.72 -14.19
C ARG A 348 16.88 -34.59 -12.70
N LEU A 349 15.66 -34.21 -12.34
CA LEU A 349 15.18 -34.17 -10.96
C LEU A 349 14.85 -35.57 -10.43
N ASN A 350 14.48 -36.50 -11.31
CA ASN A 350 14.12 -37.86 -10.98
C ASN A 350 15.36 -38.70 -10.64
N GLU A 351 15.50 -39.08 -9.37
CA GLU A 351 16.63 -39.88 -8.86
C GLU A 351 16.75 -41.25 -9.54
N LYS A 352 15.64 -41.83 -10.01
CA LYS A 352 15.64 -43.13 -10.69
C LYS A 352 16.16 -43.05 -12.13
N LYS A 353 16.00 -41.89 -12.79
CA LYS A 353 16.49 -41.66 -14.16
C LYS A 353 17.90 -41.06 -14.18
N SER A 354 18.23 -40.22 -13.20
CA SER A 354 19.53 -39.54 -13.07
C SER A 354 20.20 -39.91 -11.75
N ALA A 355 20.60 -41.18 -11.64
CA ALA A 355 21.09 -41.77 -10.39
C ALA A 355 22.57 -41.43 -10.07
N ASP A 356 23.36 -40.96 -11.05
CA ASP A 356 24.78 -40.63 -10.82
C ASP A 356 24.90 -39.28 -10.11
N PRO A 357 25.33 -39.22 -8.83
CA PRO A 357 25.48 -37.96 -8.09
C PRO A 357 26.64 -37.08 -8.62
N LEU A 358 27.54 -37.65 -9.43
CA LEU A 358 28.65 -36.93 -10.04
C LEU A 358 28.32 -36.40 -11.44
N GLY A 359 27.23 -36.88 -12.05
CA GLY A 359 26.74 -36.48 -13.37
C GLY A 359 26.58 -34.96 -13.50
N GLU A 360 26.90 -34.42 -14.67
CA GLU A 360 26.72 -32.99 -14.95
C GLU A 360 25.24 -32.62 -15.01
N GLU A 361 24.37 -33.58 -15.29
CA GLU A 361 22.92 -33.43 -15.35
C GLU A 361 22.27 -33.18 -13.97
N VAL A 362 22.82 -33.71 -12.87
CA VAL A 362 22.36 -33.45 -11.49
C VAL A 362 23.16 -32.33 -10.80
N ARG A 363 24.16 -31.75 -11.48
CA ARG A 363 24.99 -30.67 -10.94
C ARG A 363 24.20 -29.51 -10.33
N PRO A 364 23.05 -29.06 -10.88
CA PRO A 364 22.28 -27.98 -10.27
C PRO A 364 21.80 -28.30 -8.85
N ILE A 365 21.46 -29.56 -8.55
CA ILE A 365 21.09 -30.01 -7.18
C ILE A 365 22.33 -30.03 -6.28
N ARG A 366 23.44 -30.62 -6.77
CA ARG A 366 24.72 -30.64 -6.04
C ARG A 366 25.21 -29.23 -5.72
N TRP A 367 25.03 -28.28 -6.63
CA TRP A 367 25.36 -26.88 -6.41
C TRP A 367 24.53 -26.27 -5.28
N LEU A 368 23.20 -26.50 -5.25
CA LEU A 368 22.37 -26.03 -4.14
C LEU A 368 22.84 -26.58 -2.79
N ARG A 369 23.26 -27.86 -2.74
CA ARG A 369 23.85 -28.46 -1.54
C ARG A 369 25.15 -27.77 -1.12
N MET A 370 26.05 -27.49 -2.06
CA MET A 370 27.31 -26.76 -1.80
C MET A 370 27.05 -25.32 -1.31
N PHE A 371 25.94 -24.71 -1.72
CA PHE A 371 25.50 -23.38 -1.30
C PHE A 371 24.34 -23.45 -0.29
N SER A 372 24.23 -24.53 0.47
CA SER A 372 23.28 -24.67 1.60
C SER A 372 23.51 -23.58 2.66
N ASN A 373 24.71 -22.99 2.69
CA ASN A 373 24.94 -21.70 3.32
C ASN A 373 25.19 -20.63 2.24
N TYR A 374 24.11 -20.09 1.67
CA TYR A 374 24.21 -19.21 0.50
C TYR A 374 24.79 -17.83 0.83
N LEU A 375 24.61 -17.34 2.06
CA LEU A 375 25.11 -16.04 2.52
C LEU A 375 26.64 -16.05 2.68
N ALA A 376 27.18 -17.11 3.27
CA ALA A 376 28.61 -17.31 3.49
C ALA A 376 28.98 -18.80 3.38
N PRO A 377 29.20 -19.34 2.17
CA PRO A 377 29.52 -20.76 1.96
C PRO A 377 30.67 -21.26 2.84
N ASP A 378 31.72 -20.45 2.98
CA ASP A 378 32.77 -20.66 3.97
C ASP A 378 32.42 -19.92 5.28
N ALA A 379 31.67 -20.55 6.18
CA ALA A 379 31.12 -19.91 7.38
C ALA A 379 32.12 -19.69 8.53
N SER A 380 33.43 -19.68 8.27
CA SER A 380 34.43 -19.44 9.30
C SER A 380 34.50 -17.95 9.67
N VAL A 381 34.74 -17.64 10.95
CA VAL A 381 34.96 -16.27 11.44
C VAL A 381 36.18 -15.61 10.75
N MET A 382 37.12 -16.42 10.26
CA MET A 382 38.31 -15.97 9.54
C MET A 382 38.13 -16.02 8.01
N SER A 383 36.97 -16.43 7.48
CA SER A 383 36.75 -16.51 6.04
C SER A 383 36.57 -15.13 5.41
N ALA A 384 37.00 -14.98 4.16
CA ALA A 384 36.77 -13.77 3.39
C ALA A 384 35.28 -13.45 3.22
N ASP A 385 34.41 -14.46 3.14
CA ASP A 385 32.97 -14.28 2.96
C ASP A 385 32.29 -13.70 4.22
N SER A 386 32.62 -14.21 5.41
CA SER A 386 32.12 -13.68 6.69
C SER A 386 32.55 -12.23 6.91
N TRP A 387 33.83 -11.92 6.66
CA TRP A 387 34.34 -10.54 6.73
C TRP A 387 33.72 -9.63 5.67
N THR A 388 33.49 -10.12 4.46
CA THR A 388 32.83 -9.33 3.40
C THR A 388 31.40 -8.98 3.81
N MET A 389 30.64 -9.91 4.39
CA MET A 389 29.30 -9.65 4.90
C MET A 389 29.33 -8.58 6.01
N GLY A 390 30.16 -8.79 7.03
CA GLY A 390 30.28 -7.87 8.17
C GLY A 390 30.74 -6.47 7.78
N ILE A 391 31.78 -6.36 6.93
CA ILE A 391 32.31 -5.07 6.46
C ILE A 391 31.31 -4.37 5.53
N THR A 392 30.61 -5.10 4.65
CA THR A 392 29.60 -4.51 3.77
C THR A 392 28.44 -3.93 4.59
N TRP A 393 27.96 -4.68 5.58
CA TRP A 393 26.96 -4.20 6.52
C TRP A 393 27.44 -2.97 7.29
N LEU A 394 28.64 -3.04 7.90
CA LEU A 394 29.21 -1.94 8.67
C LEU A 394 29.38 -0.68 7.82
N ARG A 395 29.98 -0.80 6.63
CA ARG A 395 30.16 0.30 5.67
C ARG A 395 28.82 0.97 5.35
N ASN A 396 27.81 0.19 4.95
CA ASN A 396 26.51 0.74 4.55
C ASN A 396 25.76 1.36 5.75
N THR A 397 25.87 0.74 6.92
CA THR A 397 25.28 1.25 8.18
C THR A 397 25.91 2.58 8.57
N LEU A 398 27.23 2.70 8.52
CA LEU A 398 27.95 3.94 8.82
C LEU A 398 27.55 5.07 7.85
N ILE A 399 27.43 4.78 6.55
CA ILE A 399 26.98 5.75 5.55
C ILE A 399 25.59 6.31 5.89
N ASN A 400 24.63 5.43 6.21
CA ASN A 400 23.28 5.85 6.56
C ASN A 400 23.24 6.59 7.91
N GLN A 401 24.00 6.14 8.91
CA GLN A 401 24.09 6.81 10.21
C GLN A 401 24.72 8.20 10.12
N VAL A 402 25.76 8.37 9.30
CA VAL A 402 26.35 9.70 9.02
C VAL A 402 25.33 10.62 8.37
N LEU A 403 24.57 10.14 7.39
CA LEU A 403 23.51 10.93 6.75
C LEU A 403 22.43 11.36 7.75
N LEU A 404 21.97 10.45 8.61
CA LEU A 404 20.97 10.75 9.63
C LEU A 404 21.50 11.69 10.72
N LEU A 405 22.78 11.54 11.10
CA LEU A 405 23.46 12.44 12.03
C LEU A 405 23.60 13.85 11.44
N LEU A 406 23.94 13.96 10.15
CA LEU A 406 24.01 15.23 9.43
C LEU A 406 22.63 15.90 9.38
N LEU A 407 21.58 15.14 9.06
CA LEU A 407 20.20 15.63 9.07
C LEU A 407 19.79 16.15 10.45
N LEU A 408 20.10 15.40 11.51
CA LEU A 408 19.86 15.81 12.89
C LEU A 408 20.64 17.09 13.23
N CYS A 409 21.94 17.15 12.90
CA CYS A 409 22.76 18.35 13.08
C CYS A 409 22.19 19.56 12.32
N THR A 410 21.69 19.38 11.08
CA THR A 410 21.01 20.45 10.33
C THR A 410 19.77 20.93 11.08
N ALA A 411 18.92 20.02 11.58
CA ALA A 411 17.73 20.38 12.35
C ALA A 411 18.05 21.13 13.66
N LEU A 412 19.06 20.66 14.41
CA LEU A 412 19.52 21.34 15.63
C LEU A 412 20.15 22.71 15.33
N SER A 413 20.79 22.86 14.17
CA SER A 413 21.31 24.15 13.69
C SER A 413 20.18 25.13 13.39
N VAL A 414 19.11 24.69 12.72
CA VAL A 414 17.90 25.49 12.49
C VAL A 414 17.29 25.97 13.80
N VAL A 415 17.21 25.09 14.82
CA VAL A 415 16.71 25.46 16.15
C VAL A 415 17.58 26.52 16.81
N THR A 416 18.90 26.46 16.60
CA THR A 416 19.83 27.47 17.13
C THR A 416 19.67 28.81 16.42
N ASP A 417 19.41 28.81 15.12
CA ASP A 417 19.06 30.02 14.36
C ASP A 417 17.72 30.60 14.82
N LEU A 418 16.73 29.75 15.13
CA LEU A 418 15.49 30.17 15.76
C LEU A 418 15.80 30.82 17.13
N ALA A 419 16.51 30.16 18.04
CA ALA A 419 16.88 30.77 19.33
C ALA A 419 17.61 32.12 19.17
N PHE A 420 18.48 32.26 18.16
CA PHE A 420 19.15 33.51 17.86
C PHE A 420 18.20 34.60 17.36
N THR A 421 17.31 34.28 16.41
CA THR A 421 16.33 35.24 15.88
C THR A 421 15.31 35.62 16.95
N TRP A 422 14.87 34.67 17.78
CA TRP A 422 14.04 34.93 18.96
C TRP A 422 14.71 35.95 19.89
N ASN A 423 15.98 35.72 20.21
CA ASN A 423 16.77 36.66 21.01
C ASN A 423 16.95 38.02 20.31
N TYR A 424 17.05 38.08 18.99
CA TYR A 424 17.07 39.34 18.26
C TYR A 424 15.76 40.12 18.47
N PHE A 425 14.60 39.44 18.40
CA PHE A 425 13.29 40.06 18.68
C PHE A 425 13.20 40.60 20.12
N THR A 426 13.82 39.94 21.11
CA THR A 426 13.84 40.47 22.50
C THR A 426 14.58 41.81 22.63
N LYS A 427 15.42 42.19 21.66
CA LYS A 427 16.24 43.41 21.68
C LYS A 427 15.72 44.54 20.81
N ILE A 428 14.71 44.28 19.97
CA ILE A 428 14.06 45.35 19.19
C ILE A 428 13.47 46.35 20.20
N PRO A 429 13.59 47.67 19.99
CA PRO A 429 13.03 48.66 20.90
C PRO A 429 11.54 48.40 21.17
N ASN A 430 11.24 47.87 22.35
CA ASN A 430 9.89 47.52 22.74
C ASN A 430 9.23 48.76 23.34
N SER A 431 8.24 49.31 22.62
CA SER A 431 7.31 50.27 23.21
C SER A 431 6.25 49.49 23.97
N TYR A 432 6.37 49.45 25.29
CA TYR A 432 5.37 48.87 26.20
C TYR A 432 4.21 49.86 26.40
N ASP A 433 3.50 50.13 25.31
CA ASP A 433 2.31 50.96 25.25
C ASP A 433 1.10 50.10 24.84
N TRP A 434 -0.04 50.28 25.52
CA TRP A 434 -1.29 49.60 25.20
C TRP A 434 -1.72 49.86 23.74
N LYS A 435 -1.36 51.02 23.15
CA LYS A 435 -1.61 51.32 21.73
C LYS A 435 -0.86 50.39 20.79
N VAL A 436 0.36 50.01 21.16
CA VAL A 436 1.20 49.09 20.40
C VAL A 436 0.66 47.67 20.52
N VAL A 437 0.24 47.27 21.72
CA VAL A 437 -0.47 45.99 21.94
C VAL A 437 -1.76 45.93 21.12
N ALA A 438 -2.55 47.00 21.08
CA ALA A 438 -3.76 47.07 20.27
C ALA A 438 -3.47 46.88 18.78
N LYS A 439 -2.50 47.61 18.22
CA LYS A 439 -2.09 47.52 16.81
C LYS A 439 -1.66 46.11 16.41
N TRP A 440 -0.78 45.50 17.21
CA TRP A 440 -0.27 44.16 16.91
C TRP A 440 -1.33 43.07 17.13
N SER A 441 -2.19 43.21 18.14
CA SER A 441 -3.26 42.24 18.38
C SER A 441 -4.24 42.18 17.20
N VAL A 442 -4.59 43.32 16.60
CA VAL A 442 -5.39 43.35 15.36
C VAL A 442 -4.69 42.63 14.21
N LEU A 443 -3.40 42.90 13.98
CA LEU A 443 -2.62 42.26 12.91
C LEU A 443 -2.51 40.73 13.09
N ILE A 444 -2.44 40.25 14.33
CA ILE A 444 -2.36 38.83 14.67
C ILE A 444 -3.71 38.13 14.47
N PHE A 445 -4.79 38.72 14.97
CA PHE A 445 -6.09 38.07 14.98
C PHE A 445 -6.82 38.12 13.64
N VAL A 446 -6.61 39.14 12.80
CA VAL A 446 -7.33 39.25 11.50
C VAL A 446 -7.05 38.04 10.57
N PRO A 447 -5.80 37.62 10.32
CA PRO A 447 -5.53 36.42 9.53
C PRO A 447 -6.06 35.15 10.20
N ALA A 448 -5.94 35.05 11.54
CA ALA A 448 -6.43 33.89 12.29
C ALA A 448 -7.96 33.74 12.16
N VAL A 449 -8.71 34.84 12.29
CA VAL A 449 -10.17 34.88 12.10
C VAL A 449 -10.54 34.41 10.70
N TRP A 450 -9.81 34.88 9.68
CA TRP A 450 -10.06 34.49 8.30
C TRP A 450 -9.77 33.01 8.05
N PHE A 451 -8.58 32.50 8.43
CA PHE A 451 -8.21 31.10 8.21
C PHE A 451 -9.13 30.14 8.98
N VAL A 452 -9.41 30.41 10.26
CA VAL A 452 -10.26 29.56 11.09
C VAL A 452 -11.72 29.60 10.60
N GLY A 453 -12.25 30.80 10.33
CA GLY A 453 -13.60 30.97 9.82
C GLY A 453 -13.80 30.33 8.44
N ALA A 454 -12.87 30.53 7.51
CA ALA A 454 -12.89 29.91 6.19
C ALA A 454 -12.76 28.38 6.25
N GLY A 455 -11.93 27.87 7.17
CA GLY A 455 -11.82 26.43 7.44
C GLY A 455 -13.15 25.82 7.88
N MET A 456 -13.89 26.49 8.77
CA MET A 456 -15.19 26.00 9.27
C MET A 456 -16.34 26.13 8.28
N LYS A 457 -16.32 27.13 7.40
CA LYS A 457 -17.38 27.35 6.39
C LYS A 457 -17.48 26.20 5.35
N THR A 458 -16.48 25.33 5.30
CA THR A 458 -16.41 24.21 4.34
C THR A 458 -17.46 23.15 4.51
N TYR A 459 -18.01 22.99 5.70
CA TYR A 459 -19.07 22.03 5.96
C TYR A 459 -20.40 22.43 5.29
N ASP A 460 -20.61 23.72 5.02
CA ASP A 460 -21.90 24.26 4.53
C ASP A 460 -21.86 24.64 3.04
N SER A 461 -20.74 24.47 2.34
CA SER A 461 -20.60 24.87 0.93
C SER A 461 -20.95 23.69 0.01
N ALA A 462 -21.96 23.86 -0.86
CA ALA A 462 -22.24 22.92 -1.95
C ALA A 462 -20.97 22.73 -2.80
N HIS A 463 -20.75 21.49 -3.26
CA HIS A 463 -19.51 21.05 -3.89
C HIS A 463 -19.25 21.77 -5.21
N ASP A 464 -18.42 22.81 -5.19
CA ASP A 464 -17.98 23.51 -6.40
C ASP A 464 -16.45 23.36 -6.57
N GLU A 465 -16.04 22.37 -7.36
CA GLU A 465 -14.63 22.03 -7.60
C GLU A 465 -13.86 23.08 -8.41
N ARG A 466 -14.55 24.08 -8.99
CA ARG A 466 -13.95 25.05 -9.92
C ARG A 466 -13.53 26.37 -9.28
N ASN A 467 -13.88 26.59 -8.02
CA ASN A 467 -13.54 27.84 -7.34
C ASN A 467 -12.07 27.85 -6.88
N LEU A 468 -11.23 28.68 -7.51
CA LEU A 468 -9.83 28.94 -7.13
C LEU A 468 -9.67 29.37 -5.66
N PHE A 469 -10.75 29.87 -5.05
CA PHE A 469 -10.82 30.31 -3.66
C PHE A 469 -11.52 29.31 -2.72
N SER A 470 -11.73 28.05 -3.12
CA SER A 470 -12.19 26.94 -2.26
C SER A 470 -11.10 26.48 -1.25
N PHE A 471 -10.44 27.44 -0.61
CA PHE A 471 -9.31 27.28 0.32
C PHE A 471 -9.59 26.33 1.49
N GLY A 472 -10.85 26.08 1.83
CA GLY A 472 -11.19 25.43 3.07
C GLY A 472 -11.07 23.89 3.11
N ARG A 473 -10.93 23.19 1.97
CA ARG A 473 -10.64 21.72 1.97
C ARG A 473 -9.15 21.41 1.87
N ASN A 474 -8.29 22.41 1.72
CA ASN A 474 -6.87 22.20 1.48
C ASN A 474 -6.12 21.89 2.77
N ARG A 475 -5.36 20.78 2.79
CA ARG A 475 -4.27 20.55 3.76
C ARG A 475 -3.39 21.80 3.92
N LEU A 476 -3.24 22.58 2.84
CA LEU A 476 -2.52 23.86 2.85
C LEU A 476 -3.10 24.87 3.85
N LEU A 477 -4.43 25.03 3.97
CA LEU A 477 -5.01 25.99 4.92
C LEU A 477 -4.69 25.59 6.36
N ILE A 478 -4.77 24.29 6.68
CA ILE A 478 -4.39 23.76 7.99
C ILE A 478 -2.89 24.01 8.24
N ILE A 479 -2.03 23.74 7.24
CA ILE A 479 -0.59 24.00 7.32
C ILE A 479 -0.32 25.50 7.55
N PHE A 480 -0.96 26.39 6.79
CA PHE A 480 -0.82 27.84 6.97
C PHE A 480 -1.28 28.30 8.34
N LEU A 481 -2.40 27.76 8.85
CA LEU A 481 -2.91 28.06 10.17
C LEU A 481 -1.91 27.64 11.27
N ILE A 482 -1.33 26.45 11.16
CA ILE A 482 -0.30 25.97 12.11
C ILE A 482 0.94 26.84 12.03
N ILE A 483 1.45 27.14 10.83
CA ILE A 483 2.61 28.01 10.62
C ILE A 483 2.36 29.40 11.22
N TRP A 484 1.19 29.99 10.94
CA TRP A 484 0.80 31.29 11.49
C TRP A 484 0.77 31.25 13.02
N THR A 485 0.15 30.22 13.59
CA THR A 485 0.01 30.07 15.04
C THR A 485 1.37 29.89 15.72
N VAL A 486 2.26 29.08 15.16
CA VAL A 486 3.63 28.91 15.65
C VAL A 486 4.42 30.21 15.53
N LEU A 487 4.32 30.94 14.41
CA LEU A 487 5.00 32.22 14.21
C LEU A 487 4.51 33.28 15.21
N VAL A 488 3.20 33.39 15.41
CA VAL A 488 2.58 34.35 16.35
C VAL A 488 3.05 34.06 17.77
N THR A 489 2.91 32.81 18.23
CA THR A 489 3.29 32.42 19.60
C THR A 489 4.79 32.59 19.84
N TYR A 490 5.61 32.34 18.82
CA TYR A 490 7.03 32.61 18.81
C TYR A 490 7.36 34.11 19.01
N VAL A 491 6.76 35.00 18.21
CA VAL A 491 6.98 36.45 18.33
C VAL A 491 6.45 36.98 19.66
N VAL A 492 5.23 36.60 20.06
CA VAL A 492 4.61 37.03 21.32
C VAL A 492 5.47 36.60 22.51
N SER A 493 5.94 35.35 22.55
CA SER A 493 6.82 34.89 23.64
C SER A 493 8.12 35.70 23.73
N SER A 494 8.70 36.11 22.59
CA SER A 494 9.90 36.96 22.57
C SER A 494 9.63 38.38 23.07
N TRP A 495 8.44 38.91 22.82
CA TRP A 495 8.04 40.25 23.28
C TRP A 495 7.71 40.28 24.78
N LEU A 496 7.16 39.18 25.32
CA LEU A 496 6.88 39.02 26.74
C LEU A 496 8.14 38.79 27.59
N TYR A 497 9.26 38.36 27.01
CA TYR A 497 10.45 38.02 27.80
C TYR A 497 11.15 39.20 28.51
N PRO A 498 11.40 40.35 27.86
CA PRO A 498 12.10 41.46 28.53
C PRO A 498 11.26 42.00 29.68
N GLN A 499 11.94 42.52 30.71
CA GLN A 499 11.35 43.00 31.96
C GLN A 499 11.23 44.54 31.95
N PRO A 500 10.11 45.10 31.48
CA PRO A 500 9.92 46.56 31.45
C PRO A 500 9.48 47.17 32.79
N PHE A 501 8.91 46.36 33.68
CA PHE A 501 8.26 46.83 34.91
C PHE A 501 8.55 45.87 36.09
N PRO A 502 8.34 46.31 37.34
CA PRO A 502 8.41 45.43 38.52
C PRO A 502 7.49 44.20 38.39
N ILE A 503 7.83 43.11 39.11
CA ILE A 503 7.13 41.81 39.15
C ILE A 503 5.75 41.98 39.83
N VAL A 504 4.82 42.65 39.15
CA VAL A 504 3.49 42.98 39.65
C VAL A 504 2.46 42.61 38.59
N PHE A 505 1.51 41.75 38.96
CA PHE A 505 0.50 41.19 38.05
C PHE A 505 -0.44 42.24 37.45
N SER A 506 -0.84 43.26 38.23
CA SER A 506 -1.78 44.30 37.79
C SER A 506 -1.24 45.18 36.65
N ASN A 507 0.07 45.46 36.63
CA ASN A 507 0.70 46.24 35.56
C ASN A 507 0.61 45.53 34.20
N ARG A 508 0.72 44.19 34.22
CA ARG A 508 0.65 43.34 33.02
C ARG A 508 -0.77 43.28 32.49
N LEU A 509 -1.75 43.17 33.39
CA LEU A 509 -3.17 43.27 33.03
C LEU A 509 -3.48 44.62 32.37
N GLY A 510 -3.01 45.72 32.97
CA GLY A 510 -3.18 47.08 32.45
C GLY A 510 -2.57 47.33 31.06
N LEU A 511 -1.61 46.50 30.62
CA LEU A 511 -1.04 46.59 29.28
C LEU A 511 -1.72 45.64 28.27
N LEU A 512 -2.16 44.46 28.72
CA LEU A 512 -2.71 43.40 27.87
C LEU A 512 -4.22 43.49 27.61
N TRP A 513 -4.96 44.39 28.27
CA TRP A 513 -6.41 44.54 28.04
C TRP A 513 -6.80 44.78 26.56
N PRO A 514 -6.03 45.47 25.70
CA PRO A 514 -6.40 45.62 24.29
C PRO A 514 -6.39 44.28 23.55
N ALA A 515 -5.47 43.36 23.93
CA ALA A 515 -5.43 42.01 23.39
C ALA A 515 -6.70 41.23 23.74
N ALA A 516 -7.22 41.41 24.97
CA ALA A 516 -8.48 40.82 25.41
C ALA A 516 -9.67 41.32 24.58
N VAL A 517 -9.74 42.63 24.34
CA VAL A 517 -10.80 43.25 23.52
C VAL A 517 -10.73 42.75 22.07
N THR A 518 -9.54 42.73 21.46
CA THR A 518 -9.39 42.22 20.10
C THR A 518 -9.66 40.71 20.01
N GLY A 519 -9.28 39.93 21.03
CA GLY A 519 -9.56 38.50 21.12
C GLY A 519 -11.06 38.20 21.23
N PHE A 520 -11.78 39.01 22.00
CA PHE A 520 -13.25 38.97 22.08
C PHE A 520 -13.87 39.21 20.69
N VAL A 521 -13.48 40.29 20.01
CA VAL A 521 -13.97 40.60 18.65
C VAL A 521 -13.64 39.46 17.69
N ALA A 522 -12.41 38.94 17.73
CA ALA A 522 -11.97 37.83 16.89
C ALA A 522 -12.80 36.55 17.11
N MET A 523 -13.07 36.18 18.36
CA MET A 523 -13.89 35.02 18.68
C MET A 523 -15.32 35.17 18.18
N VAL A 524 -15.92 36.35 18.36
CA VAL A 524 -17.24 36.66 17.82
C VAL A 524 -17.20 36.53 16.29
N SER A 525 -16.24 37.17 15.61
CA SER A 525 -16.09 37.08 14.15
C SER A 525 -15.92 35.64 13.66
N ILE A 526 -15.13 34.80 14.35
CA ILE A 526 -14.98 33.37 14.03
C ILE A 526 -16.32 32.65 14.13
N ALA A 527 -17.15 32.97 15.14
CA ALA A 527 -18.48 32.37 15.30
C ALA A 527 -19.40 32.66 14.10
N TYR A 528 -19.36 33.91 13.64
CA TYR A 528 -20.20 34.39 12.55
C TYR A 528 -19.72 33.86 11.19
N ILE A 529 -18.41 33.93 10.92
CA ILE A 529 -17.82 33.43 9.66
C ILE A 529 -17.89 31.89 9.61
N GLY A 530 -17.67 31.23 10.75
CA GLY A 530 -17.79 29.77 10.91
C GLY A 530 -19.21 29.25 11.07
N LEU A 531 -20.22 30.13 10.92
CA LEU A 531 -21.66 29.81 10.84
C LEU A 531 -22.23 29.05 12.04
N TYR A 532 -21.93 29.48 13.28
CA TYR A 532 -22.40 28.77 14.48
C TYR A 532 -23.92 28.77 14.65
N ARG A 533 -24.62 29.70 14.00
CA ARG A 533 -26.08 29.81 13.99
C ARG A 533 -26.78 28.66 13.25
N VAL A 534 -26.05 27.82 12.51
CA VAL A 534 -26.62 26.70 11.75
C VAL A 534 -27.38 25.71 12.64
N CYS A 535 -27.00 25.60 13.91
CA CYS A 535 -27.71 24.74 14.87
C CYS A 535 -29.09 25.26 15.32
N ALA A 536 -29.45 26.52 15.03
CA ALA A 536 -30.68 27.15 15.47
C ALA A 536 -31.67 27.35 14.31
N GLN A 537 -32.84 26.72 14.40
CA GLN A 537 -33.87 26.79 13.36
C GLN A 537 -34.83 27.96 13.61
N LYS A 538 -35.19 28.22 14.87
CA LYS A 538 -36.17 29.27 15.23
C LYS A 538 -35.52 30.63 15.47
N PRO A 539 -36.23 31.75 15.24
CA PRO A 539 -35.71 33.10 15.47
C PRO A 539 -35.28 33.35 16.93
N LEU A 540 -36.03 32.77 17.89
CA LEU A 540 -35.72 32.89 19.32
C LEU A 540 -34.43 32.14 19.70
N GLU A 541 -34.23 30.95 19.13
CA GLU A 541 -33.02 30.14 19.32
C GLU A 541 -31.80 30.85 18.73
N LYS A 542 -31.92 31.48 17.56
CA LYS A 542 -30.83 32.27 16.96
C LYS A 542 -30.37 33.41 17.88
N LYS A 543 -31.32 34.12 18.52
CA LYS A 543 -31.00 35.15 19.52
C LYS A 543 -30.32 34.57 20.77
N LEU A 544 -30.73 33.38 21.23
CA LEU A 544 -30.07 32.68 22.34
C LEU A 544 -28.64 32.25 21.97
N VAL A 545 -28.43 31.75 20.75
CA VAL A 545 -27.09 31.41 20.25
C VAL A 545 -26.21 32.65 20.15
N ASP A 546 -26.74 33.79 19.69
CA ASP A 546 -25.99 35.05 19.63
C ASP A 546 -25.58 35.55 21.00
N ALA A 547 -26.51 35.53 21.97
CA ALA A 547 -26.22 35.89 23.35
C ALA A 547 -25.16 34.94 23.94
N ALA A 548 -25.26 33.63 23.67
CA ALA A 548 -24.28 32.65 24.09
C ALA A 548 -22.91 32.86 23.43
N ILE A 549 -22.84 33.21 22.14
CA ILE A 549 -21.60 33.55 21.43
C ILE A 549 -20.93 34.75 22.08
N ILE A 550 -21.67 35.81 22.35
CA ILE A 550 -21.13 37.04 22.96
C ILE A 550 -20.64 36.75 24.39
N LEU A 551 -21.49 36.15 25.22
CA LEU A 551 -21.16 35.88 26.62
C LEU A 551 -19.97 34.92 26.76
N SER A 552 -19.98 33.81 26.01
CA SER A 552 -18.90 32.83 26.03
C SER A 552 -17.59 33.41 25.50
N SER A 553 -17.63 34.24 24.44
CA SER A 553 -16.44 34.91 23.90
C SER A 553 -15.87 35.93 24.88
N ALA A 554 -16.71 36.66 25.61
CA ALA A 554 -16.26 37.64 26.61
C ALA A 554 -15.57 36.95 27.80
N ILE A 555 -16.17 35.88 28.33
CA ILE A 555 -15.60 35.10 29.44
C ILE A 555 -14.29 34.42 29.00
N ALA A 556 -14.27 33.81 27.81
CA ALA A 556 -13.07 33.17 27.28
C ALA A 556 -11.93 34.16 27.04
N ALA A 557 -12.21 35.33 26.46
CA ALA A 557 -11.20 36.38 26.26
C ALA A 557 -10.68 36.95 27.59
N GLY A 558 -11.55 37.10 28.59
CA GLY A 558 -11.15 37.48 29.95
C GLY A 558 -10.25 36.44 30.62
N ALA A 559 -10.57 35.15 30.48
CA ALA A 559 -9.73 34.06 30.99
C ALA A 559 -8.36 34.03 30.29
N ALA A 560 -8.33 34.17 28.97
CA ALA A 560 -7.08 34.23 28.19
C ALA A 560 -6.19 35.42 28.60
N TRP A 561 -6.80 36.57 28.91
CA TRP A 561 -6.10 37.75 29.40
C TRP A 561 -5.40 37.51 30.75
N LEU A 562 -6.11 36.90 31.70
CA LEU A 562 -5.55 36.51 32.99
C LEU A 562 -4.43 35.47 32.84
N MET A 563 -4.66 34.44 32.02
CA MET A 563 -3.66 33.40 31.76
C MET A 563 -2.40 33.97 31.09
N LEU A 564 -2.54 34.85 30.10
CA LEU A 564 -1.41 35.47 29.40
C LEU A 564 -0.58 36.37 30.33
N ALA A 565 -1.23 37.13 31.21
CA ALA A 565 -0.54 37.89 32.26
C ALA A 565 0.19 36.94 33.24
N GLY A 566 -0.39 35.77 33.53
CA GLY A 566 0.23 34.74 34.37
C GLY A 566 1.44 34.08 33.71
N VAL A 567 1.36 33.76 32.41
CA VAL A 567 2.49 33.27 31.62
C VAL A 567 3.60 34.31 31.55
N TRP A 568 3.24 35.58 31.36
CA TRP A 568 4.22 36.65 31.43
C TRP A 568 4.92 36.65 32.79
N LEU A 569 4.17 36.59 33.91
CA LEU A 569 4.73 36.52 35.28
C LEU A 569 5.66 35.33 35.48
N LEU A 570 5.29 34.17 34.93
CA LEU A 570 6.10 32.97 34.99
C LEU A 570 7.45 33.15 34.29
N PHE A 571 7.53 33.91 33.19
CA PHE A 571 8.78 34.14 32.47
C PHE A 571 9.84 34.86 33.33
N ASP A 572 9.42 35.62 34.34
CA ASP A 572 10.34 36.30 35.26
C ASP A 572 11.16 35.32 36.10
N TYR A 573 10.62 34.13 36.36
CA TYR A 573 11.25 33.08 37.17
C TYR A 573 12.01 32.05 36.33
N LEU A 574 11.85 32.08 35.01
CA LEU A 574 12.47 31.14 34.09
C LEU A 574 13.77 31.70 33.52
N LYS A 575 14.77 30.82 33.36
CA LYS A 575 15.96 31.14 32.59
C LYS A 575 15.58 31.40 31.14
N LYS A 576 16.36 32.25 30.47
CA LYS A 576 16.14 32.63 29.06
C LYS A 576 15.87 31.46 28.11
N ASP A 577 16.68 30.41 28.20
CA ASP A 577 16.55 29.23 27.34
C ASP A 577 15.25 28.46 27.60
N TRP A 578 14.81 28.39 28.86
CA TRP A 578 13.52 27.82 29.24
C TRP A 578 12.34 28.66 28.76
N VAL A 579 12.47 29.99 28.71
CA VAL A 579 11.45 30.86 28.10
C VAL A 579 11.35 30.63 26.59
N PHE A 580 12.47 30.39 25.89
CA PHE A 580 12.43 30.03 24.48
C PHE A 580 11.77 28.65 24.24
N ILE A 581 12.07 27.66 25.09
CA ILE A 581 11.54 26.30 24.98
C ILE A 581 10.03 26.27 25.30
N LEU A 582 9.63 26.85 26.43
CA LEU A 582 8.26 26.76 26.95
C LEU A 582 7.37 27.94 26.53
N GLY A 583 7.94 29.08 26.15
CA GLY A 583 7.19 30.29 25.89
C GLY A 583 6.17 30.16 24.75
N PRO A 584 6.56 29.75 23.53
CA PRO A 584 5.60 29.55 22.45
C PRO A 584 4.51 28.53 22.79
N PRO A 585 4.81 27.33 23.35
CA PRO A 585 3.78 26.39 23.84
C PRO A 585 2.85 26.99 24.90
N LEU A 586 3.35 27.74 25.88
CA LEU A 586 2.53 28.33 26.94
C LEU A 586 1.58 29.40 26.40
N VAL A 587 2.04 30.25 25.49
CA VAL A 587 1.19 31.26 24.83
C VAL A 587 0.12 30.57 23.98
N LEU A 588 0.49 29.48 23.30
CA LEU A 588 -0.45 28.68 22.51
C LEU A 588 -1.49 27.98 23.40
N GLU A 589 -1.10 27.51 24.57
CA GLU A 589 -2.01 26.89 25.54
C GLU A 589 -3.05 27.89 26.06
N CYS A 590 -2.67 29.15 26.27
CA CYS A 590 -3.65 30.21 26.60
C CYS A 590 -4.73 30.34 25.52
N ILE A 591 -4.35 30.24 24.24
CA ILE A 591 -5.29 30.31 23.10
C ILE A 591 -6.13 29.03 23.04
N SER A 592 -5.52 27.85 23.22
CA SER A 592 -6.19 26.54 23.25
C SER A 592 -7.26 26.48 24.33
N THR A 593 -6.89 26.82 25.58
CA THR A 593 -7.79 26.83 26.72
C THR A 593 -8.95 27.82 26.52
N CYS A 594 -8.71 28.98 25.89
CA CYS A 594 -9.75 29.95 25.53
C CYS A 594 -10.84 29.32 24.64
N VAL A 595 -10.44 28.55 23.62
CA VAL A 595 -11.38 27.82 22.75
C VAL A 595 -12.18 26.77 23.54
N VAL A 596 -11.52 26.02 24.42
CA VAL A 596 -12.16 25.00 25.25
C VAL A 596 -13.18 25.60 26.22
N ILE A 597 -12.82 26.69 26.91
CA ILE A 597 -13.72 27.43 27.82
C ILE A 597 -14.96 27.88 27.06
N ARG A 598 -14.77 28.48 25.87
CA ARG A 598 -15.89 28.90 25.04
C ARG A 598 -16.79 27.74 24.64
N MET A 599 -16.20 26.64 24.18
CA MET A 599 -16.95 25.43 23.81
C MET A 599 -17.76 24.88 25.00
N ALA A 600 -17.16 24.83 26.18
CA ALA A 600 -17.82 24.39 27.41
C ALA A 600 -19.01 25.28 27.79
N LEU A 601 -18.84 26.62 27.70
CA LEU A 601 -19.90 27.59 28.00
C LEU A 601 -21.05 27.56 26.99
N MET A 602 -20.75 27.31 25.71
CA MET A 602 -21.80 27.19 24.68
C MET A 602 -22.58 25.88 24.81
N GLY A 603 -21.98 24.81 25.35
CA GLY A 603 -22.65 23.55 25.66
C GLY A 603 -23.44 22.97 24.47
N LYS A 604 -24.75 22.78 24.66
CA LYS A 604 -25.67 22.27 23.61
C LYS A 604 -25.88 23.23 22.44
N LEU A 605 -25.54 24.51 22.59
CA LEU A 605 -25.67 25.54 21.55
C LEU A 605 -24.45 25.58 20.61
N PHE A 606 -23.46 24.71 20.83
CA PHE A 606 -22.29 24.59 19.96
C PHE A 606 -22.49 23.48 18.92
N PRO A 607 -22.39 23.77 17.61
CA PRO A 607 -22.60 22.76 16.58
C PRO A 607 -21.59 21.60 16.65
N ASP A 608 -22.07 20.36 16.53
CA ASP A 608 -21.22 19.16 16.68
C ASP A 608 -20.11 19.06 15.62
N GLU A 609 -20.39 19.44 14.37
CA GLU A 609 -19.38 19.46 13.29
C GLU A 609 -18.22 20.42 13.60
N ARG A 610 -18.54 21.59 14.17
CA ARG A 610 -17.54 22.59 14.56
C ARG A 610 -16.75 22.11 15.79
N ARG A 611 -17.39 21.31 16.66
CA ARG A 611 -16.75 20.67 17.83
C ARG A 611 -15.69 19.67 17.39
N GLU A 612 -16.03 18.82 16.41
CA GLU A 612 -15.09 17.87 15.81
C GLU A 612 -13.90 18.58 15.14
N TRP A 613 -14.16 19.67 14.40
CA TRP A 613 -13.09 20.46 13.76
C TRP A 613 -12.10 21.02 14.79
N TRP A 614 -12.60 21.65 15.87
CA TRP A 614 -11.75 22.14 16.95
C TRP A 614 -11.03 21.03 17.70
N GLY A 615 -11.67 19.88 17.91
CA GLY A 615 -11.04 18.69 18.51
C GLY A 615 -9.82 18.22 17.72
N ARG A 616 -9.95 18.09 16.39
CA ARG A 616 -8.84 17.72 15.51
C ARG A 616 -7.74 18.78 15.45
N MET A 617 -8.10 20.05 15.34
CA MET A 617 -7.13 21.15 15.37
C MET A 617 -6.39 21.22 16.70
N GLY A 618 -7.08 20.99 17.81
CA GLY A 618 -6.50 20.86 19.14
C GLY A 618 -5.44 19.77 19.20
N ALA A 619 -5.76 18.56 18.72
CA ALA A 619 -4.80 17.44 18.69
C ALA A 619 -3.55 17.77 17.86
N ILE A 620 -3.70 18.36 16.67
CA ILE A 620 -2.57 18.74 15.82
C ILE A 620 -1.70 19.82 16.47
N THR A 621 -2.34 20.79 17.13
CA THR A 621 -1.66 21.88 17.85
C THR A 621 -0.84 21.33 19.02
N HIS A 622 -1.41 20.45 19.86
CA HIS A 622 -0.69 19.84 20.99
C HIS A 622 0.45 18.94 20.55
N ARG A 623 0.29 18.18 19.46
CA ARG A 623 1.39 17.43 18.86
C ARG A 623 2.53 18.34 18.43
N THR A 624 2.22 19.50 17.86
CA THR A 624 3.22 20.49 17.44
C THR A 624 3.93 21.11 18.64
N MET A 625 3.21 21.40 19.73
CA MET A 625 3.77 21.88 20.99
C MET A 625 4.75 20.86 21.60
N LEU A 626 4.36 19.58 21.66
CA LEU A 626 5.22 18.51 22.17
C LEU A 626 6.51 18.39 21.33
N MET A 627 6.39 18.41 20.00
CA MET A 627 7.55 18.35 19.11
C MET A 627 8.47 19.56 19.26
N TRP A 628 7.90 20.77 19.43
CA TRP A 628 8.67 21.98 19.71
C TRP A 628 9.50 21.83 20.99
N ILE A 629 8.87 21.42 22.09
CA ILE A 629 9.54 21.24 23.39
C ILE A 629 10.66 20.21 23.26
N LEU A 630 10.39 19.03 22.70
CA LEU A 630 11.38 17.97 22.56
C LEU A 630 12.60 18.41 21.74
N VAL A 631 12.38 19.03 20.59
CA VAL A 631 13.44 19.43 19.67
C VAL A 631 14.26 20.61 20.23
N THR A 632 13.60 21.61 20.83
CA THR A 632 14.30 22.78 21.41
C THR A 632 15.05 22.44 22.69
N TYR A 633 14.46 21.64 23.58
CA TYR A 633 15.14 21.13 24.77
C TYR A 633 16.37 20.29 24.41
N SER A 634 16.24 19.40 23.40
CA SER A 634 17.35 18.58 22.91
C SER A 634 18.53 19.40 22.39
N ALA A 635 18.25 20.52 21.71
CA ALA A 635 19.28 21.40 21.15
C ALA A 635 19.97 22.27 22.22
N ARG A 636 19.22 22.72 23.24
CA ARG A 636 19.67 23.75 24.20
C ARG A 636 20.13 23.15 25.52
N GLU A 637 19.25 22.50 26.28
CA GLU A 637 19.49 22.12 27.69
C GLU A 637 20.04 20.69 27.82
N LEU A 638 19.51 19.73 27.04
CA LEU A 638 19.82 18.31 27.19
C LEU A 638 21.33 17.98 27.26
N PRO A 639 22.23 18.56 26.44
CA PRO A 639 23.65 18.22 26.50
C PRO A 639 24.35 18.71 27.77
N ASP A 640 23.91 19.81 28.38
CA ASP A 640 24.52 20.35 29.59
C ASP A 640 24.05 19.59 30.83
N GLU A 641 22.77 19.24 30.89
CA GLU A 641 22.22 18.36 31.92
C GLU A 641 22.84 16.96 31.84
N PHE A 642 23.03 16.42 30.64
CA PHE A 642 23.69 15.12 30.45
C PHE A 642 25.14 15.14 30.92
N LYS A 643 25.88 16.22 30.67
CA LYS A 643 27.25 16.39 31.21
C LYS A 643 27.27 16.44 32.73
N LEU A 644 26.30 17.12 33.34
CA LEU A 644 26.16 17.19 34.80
C LEU A 644 25.84 15.81 35.39
N PHE A 645 24.91 15.08 34.77
CA PHE A 645 24.60 13.70 35.12
C PHE A 645 25.84 12.81 35.05
N CYS A 646 26.62 12.89 33.97
CA CYS A 646 27.86 12.13 33.82
C CYS A 646 28.89 12.43 34.93
N LYS A 647 29.00 13.69 35.39
CA LYS A 647 29.91 14.07 36.48
C LYS A 647 29.54 13.44 37.83
N GLN A 648 28.30 12.99 38.02
CA GLN A 648 27.89 12.31 39.26
C GLN A 648 28.49 10.90 39.41
N PHE A 649 29.02 10.33 38.33
CA PHE A 649 29.59 8.97 38.27
C PHE A 649 31.12 8.96 38.17
N ASN A 650 31.79 9.92 38.84
CA ASN A 650 33.22 10.30 38.76
C ASN A 650 34.30 9.19 39.01
N GLY A 651 33.96 7.89 38.97
CA GLY A 651 34.89 6.76 39.12
C GLY A 651 35.06 5.87 37.89
N PHE A 652 34.25 6.05 36.85
CA PHE A 652 34.34 5.28 35.59
C PHE A 652 34.64 6.22 34.42
N ASP A 653 35.48 5.81 33.48
CA ASP A 653 35.63 6.52 32.21
C ASP A 653 34.32 6.43 31.43
N ILE A 654 33.45 7.38 31.70
CA ILE A 654 32.05 7.35 31.30
C ILE A 654 31.87 7.48 29.78
N LYS A 655 32.88 7.99 29.07
CA LYS A 655 32.89 8.00 27.60
C LYS A 655 33.04 6.57 27.07
N THR A 656 33.88 5.78 27.72
CA THR A 656 34.11 4.37 27.40
C THR A 656 32.96 3.50 27.90
N VAL A 657 32.45 3.73 29.12
CA VAL A 657 31.30 3.00 29.66
C VAL A 657 30.02 3.31 28.89
N LEU A 658 29.69 4.57 28.57
CA LEU A 658 28.47 4.87 27.78
C LEU A 658 28.61 4.48 26.31
N GLY A 659 29.79 4.62 25.69
CA GLY A 659 30.01 4.18 24.31
C GLY A 659 29.90 2.66 24.17
N VAL A 660 30.54 1.91 25.07
CA VAL A 660 30.53 0.44 25.08
C VAL A 660 29.20 -0.11 25.63
N SER A 661 28.58 0.53 26.62
CA SER A 661 27.28 0.10 27.17
C SER A 661 26.12 0.48 26.27
N TRP A 662 26.12 1.64 25.59
CA TRP A 662 25.10 1.97 24.60
C TRP A 662 25.22 1.06 23.37
N ALA A 663 26.42 0.86 22.82
CA ALA A 663 26.61 -0.10 21.73
C ALA A 663 26.27 -1.54 22.14
N GLY A 664 26.63 -1.94 23.36
CA GLY A 664 26.31 -3.27 23.91
C GLY A 664 24.82 -3.48 24.20
N LEU A 665 24.13 -2.47 24.74
CA LEU A 665 22.69 -2.49 25.02
C LEU A 665 21.88 -2.52 23.71
N VAL A 666 22.37 -1.80 22.70
CA VAL A 666 21.76 -1.77 21.37
C VAL A 666 22.05 -3.05 20.58
N GLY A 667 23.27 -3.57 20.63
CA GLY A 667 23.60 -4.89 20.08
C GLY A 667 22.77 -6.00 20.74
N SER A 668 22.55 -5.90 22.06
CA SER A 668 21.69 -6.83 22.81
C SER A 668 20.22 -6.66 22.46
N ALA A 669 19.74 -5.42 22.25
CA ALA A 669 18.37 -5.15 21.82
C ALA A 669 18.08 -5.61 20.40
N VAL A 670 19.01 -5.39 19.46
CA VAL A 670 18.90 -5.91 18.08
C VAL A 670 18.91 -7.45 18.10
N LYS A 671 19.84 -8.06 18.86
CA LYS A 671 19.87 -9.51 19.05
C LYS A 671 18.58 -10.05 19.67
N MET A 672 18.04 -9.38 20.69
CA MET A 672 16.78 -9.79 21.33
C MET A 672 15.55 -9.53 20.48
N ALA A 673 15.50 -8.46 19.68
CA ALA A 673 14.42 -8.21 18.73
C ALA A 673 14.34 -9.33 17.68
N TYR A 674 15.50 -9.83 17.24
CA TYR A 674 15.60 -11.03 16.41
C TYR A 674 15.06 -12.29 17.11
N GLN A 675 15.34 -12.46 18.41
CA GLN A 675 14.92 -13.64 19.19
C GLN A 675 13.49 -13.57 19.73
N SER A 676 12.89 -12.37 19.86
CA SER A 676 11.61 -12.16 20.56
C SER A 676 10.37 -12.60 19.78
N LYS A 677 10.50 -12.96 18.50
CA LYS A 677 9.42 -13.56 17.72
C LYS A 677 9.25 -15.07 17.95
N GLU A 678 10.15 -15.71 18.69
CA GLU A 678 10.43 -17.15 18.51
C GLU A 678 9.93 -18.10 19.62
N ASN A 679 9.05 -17.68 20.55
CA ASN A 679 8.50 -18.63 21.55
C ASN A 679 7.09 -18.28 22.09
N PRO A 680 6.01 -18.72 21.44
CA PRO A 680 4.67 -18.72 22.03
C PRO A 680 4.39 -19.99 22.88
N GLY A 681 5.36 -20.88 23.05
CA GLY A 681 5.09 -22.28 23.44
C GLY A 681 5.31 -22.70 24.90
N LYS A 682 6.02 -21.93 25.73
CA LYS A 682 6.15 -22.25 27.17
C LYS A 682 6.22 -20.98 28.04
N PRO A 683 5.28 -20.77 28.98
CA PRO A 683 5.32 -19.63 29.87
C PRO A 683 6.29 -19.91 31.02
N ASP A 684 7.56 -19.56 30.85
CA ASP A 684 8.43 -19.31 32.01
C ASP A 684 8.31 -17.84 32.42
N THR A 685 7.89 -17.66 33.67
CA THR A 685 7.39 -16.42 34.28
C THR A 685 8.48 -15.35 34.47
N ASN A 686 8.06 -14.08 34.43
CA ASN A 686 8.82 -12.83 34.56
C ASN A 686 9.88 -12.52 33.48
N THR A 687 10.68 -13.48 33.02
CA THR A 687 11.81 -13.19 32.12
C THR A 687 11.36 -12.89 30.69
N ALA A 688 10.30 -13.53 30.19
CA ALA A 688 9.72 -13.26 28.87
C ALA A 688 9.04 -11.88 28.81
N ALA A 689 8.34 -11.48 29.87
CA ALA A 689 7.72 -10.16 29.98
C ALA A 689 8.77 -9.04 30.05
N VAL A 690 9.85 -9.24 30.82
CA VAL A 690 10.96 -8.28 30.88
C VAL A 690 11.67 -8.17 29.52
N LYS A 691 11.83 -9.28 28.77
CA LYS A 691 12.37 -9.27 27.41
C LYS A 691 11.48 -8.53 26.42
N ASP A 692 10.16 -8.75 26.44
CA ASP A 692 9.20 -8.05 25.57
C ASP A 692 9.15 -6.54 25.88
N ILE A 693 9.12 -6.18 27.17
CA ILE A 693 9.22 -4.77 27.59
C ILE A 693 10.55 -4.15 27.13
N PHE A 694 11.68 -4.85 27.30
CA PHE A 694 12.99 -4.34 26.89
C PHE A 694 13.07 -4.12 25.37
N VAL A 695 12.56 -5.05 24.56
CA VAL A 695 12.51 -4.90 23.09
C VAL A 695 11.64 -3.72 22.66
N ARG A 696 10.52 -3.48 23.35
CA ARG A 696 9.66 -2.30 23.09
C ARG A 696 10.31 -0.98 23.51
N VAL A 697 11.11 -0.98 24.57
CA VAL A 697 11.74 0.24 25.12
C VAL A 697 13.07 0.59 24.43
N ALA A 698 13.82 -0.39 23.94
CA ALA A 698 15.14 -0.20 23.35
C ALA A 698 15.21 0.82 22.19
N PRO A 699 14.25 0.88 21.24
CA PRO A 699 14.21 1.92 20.21
C PRO A 699 14.25 3.34 20.78
N TYR A 700 13.53 3.58 21.89
CA TYR A 700 13.45 4.89 22.53
C TYR A 700 14.76 5.25 23.25
N ILE A 701 15.38 4.27 23.93
CA ILE A 701 16.72 4.45 24.54
C ILE A 701 17.76 4.80 23.47
N PHE A 702 17.73 4.09 22.34
CA PHE A 702 18.61 4.40 21.21
C PHE A 702 18.38 5.80 20.67
N MET A 703 17.11 6.20 20.48
CA MET A 703 16.75 7.54 20.00
C MET A 703 17.28 8.64 20.91
N ILE A 704 17.12 8.49 22.23
CA ILE A 704 17.66 9.45 23.22
C ILE A 704 19.19 9.52 23.10
N GLY A 705 19.89 8.38 23.06
CA GLY A 705 21.34 8.34 22.88
C GLY A 705 21.80 8.98 21.56
N PHE A 706 21.10 8.71 20.47
CA PHE A 706 21.39 9.29 19.16
C PHE A 706 21.20 10.81 19.14
N ILE A 707 20.15 11.33 19.79
CA ILE A 707 19.91 12.77 19.98
C ILE A 707 21.04 13.40 20.79
N ILE A 708 21.48 12.77 21.89
CA ILE A 708 22.59 13.27 22.71
C ILE A 708 23.89 13.31 21.91
N ILE A 709 24.20 12.25 21.15
CA ILE A 709 25.38 12.20 20.27
C ILE A 709 25.30 13.32 19.23
N GLY A 710 24.15 13.46 18.56
CA GLY A 710 23.91 14.51 17.56
C GLY A 710 24.04 15.92 18.12
N ALA A 711 23.51 16.18 19.31
CA ALA A 711 23.62 17.49 19.95
C ALA A 711 25.06 17.83 20.34
N ASN A 712 25.84 16.87 20.83
CA ASN A 712 27.26 17.06 21.12
C ASN A 712 28.09 17.24 19.84
N ALA A 713 27.82 16.45 18.79
CA ALA A 713 28.47 16.58 17.49
C ALA A 713 28.18 17.97 16.88
N PHE A 714 26.92 18.40 16.89
CA PHE A 714 26.51 19.73 16.45
C PHE A 714 27.26 20.84 17.19
N ARG A 715 27.38 20.78 18.53
CA ARG A 715 28.15 21.78 19.30
C ARG A 715 29.62 21.81 18.89
N GLY A 716 30.26 20.65 18.71
CA GLY A 716 31.63 20.57 18.20
C GLY A 716 31.77 21.23 16.83
N LEU A 717 30.87 20.90 15.91
CA LEU A 717 30.80 21.51 14.57
C LEU A 717 30.57 23.02 14.64
N ALA A 718 29.69 23.49 15.51
CA ALA A 718 29.39 24.91 15.70
C ALA A 718 30.57 25.71 16.28
N HIS A 719 31.53 25.06 16.94
CA HIS A 719 32.78 25.69 17.36
C HIS A 719 33.85 25.71 16.26
N LEU A 720 33.95 24.65 15.46
CA LEU A 720 35.02 24.45 14.48
C LEU A 720 34.71 25.09 13.11
N LEU A 721 33.55 24.78 12.53
CA LEU A 721 33.22 25.11 11.14
C LEU A 721 33.14 26.61 10.84
N PRO A 722 32.65 27.51 11.73
CA PRO A 722 32.60 28.94 11.45
C PRO A 722 33.94 29.58 11.07
N ARG A 723 35.08 28.97 11.44
CA ARG A 723 36.42 29.42 11.04
C ARG A 723 36.71 29.19 9.55
N PHE A 724 36.08 28.19 8.95
CA PHE A 724 36.34 27.75 7.57
C PHE A 724 35.28 28.26 6.57
N ILE A 725 34.08 28.57 7.04
CA ILE A 725 32.95 29.02 6.20
C ILE A 725 32.70 30.53 6.26
N HIS A 726 33.71 31.31 6.65
CA HIS A 726 33.56 32.75 6.84
C HIS A 726 33.15 33.51 5.57
N TRP A 727 33.39 32.91 4.40
CA TRP A 727 33.21 33.48 3.07
C TRP A 727 31.77 33.33 2.55
N ILE A 728 30.92 32.55 3.23
CA ILE A 728 29.49 32.47 2.92
C ILE A 728 28.82 33.77 3.40
N PRO A 729 28.19 34.57 2.52
CA PRO A 729 27.53 35.82 2.90
C PRO A 729 26.24 35.49 3.66
N ALA A 730 26.29 35.54 4.99
CA ALA A 730 25.13 35.38 5.85
C ALA A 730 25.34 36.09 7.20
N GLY A 731 24.29 36.77 7.68
CA GLY A 731 24.39 37.74 8.78
C GLY A 731 24.81 37.17 10.15
N ASN A 732 24.69 35.86 10.38
CA ASN A 732 25.13 35.19 11.61
C ASN A 732 25.92 33.90 11.30
N LYS A 733 26.90 33.58 12.15
CA LYS A 733 27.71 32.36 12.08
C LYS A 733 26.88 31.07 12.13
N TYR A 734 25.77 31.03 12.87
CA TYR A 734 24.90 29.86 12.94
C TYR A 734 24.12 29.65 11.64
N PHE A 735 23.65 30.73 11.01
CA PHE A 735 22.97 30.64 9.73
C PHE A 735 23.89 30.15 8.60
N ARG A 736 25.15 30.61 8.59
CA ARG A 736 26.20 30.05 7.70
C ARG A 736 26.39 28.56 7.90
N LEU A 737 26.44 28.12 9.16
CA LEU A 737 26.57 26.71 9.52
C LEU A 737 25.35 25.89 9.06
N THR A 738 24.14 26.40 9.24
CA THR A 738 22.91 25.76 8.79
C THR A 738 22.90 25.57 7.27
N ILE A 739 23.27 26.60 6.50
CA ILE A 739 23.37 26.49 5.03
C ILE A 739 24.43 25.45 4.64
N ALA A 740 25.61 25.48 5.27
CA ALA A 740 26.67 24.52 4.98
C ALA A 740 26.25 23.08 5.30
N LEU A 741 25.66 22.84 6.47
CA LEU A 741 25.15 21.52 6.86
C LEU A 741 24.02 21.06 5.94
N ALA A 742 23.07 21.93 5.61
CA ALA A 742 21.97 21.60 4.70
C ALA A 742 22.49 21.23 3.30
N ALA A 743 23.48 21.98 2.79
CA ALA A 743 24.11 21.68 1.51
C ALA A 743 24.85 20.32 1.52
N ILE A 744 25.62 20.04 2.59
CA ILE A 744 26.32 18.75 2.74
C ILE A 744 25.30 17.61 2.85
N THR A 745 24.29 17.75 3.71
CA THR A 745 23.21 16.76 3.86
C THR A 745 22.50 16.49 2.53
N TYR A 746 22.20 17.55 1.76
CA TYR A 746 21.59 17.42 0.44
C TYR A 746 22.49 16.71 -0.58
N LEU A 747 23.76 17.11 -0.68
CA LEU A 747 24.73 16.47 -1.58
C LEU A 747 24.93 14.99 -1.24
N PHE A 748 25.03 14.67 0.05
CA PHE A 748 25.16 13.30 0.52
C PHE A 748 23.88 12.50 0.27
N SER A 749 22.70 13.09 0.53
CA SER A 749 21.40 12.50 0.19
C SER A 749 21.22 12.22 -1.30
N TRP A 750 21.76 13.08 -2.16
CA TRP A 750 21.64 12.91 -3.60
C TRP A 750 22.52 11.76 -4.10
N ARG A 751 23.66 11.52 -3.44
CA ARG A 751 24.60 10.45 -3.81
C ARG A 751 24.30 9.10 -3.14
N VAL A 752 23.72 9.13 -1.94
CA VAL A 752 23.34 7.96 -1.15
C VAL A 752 21.89 7.62 -1.45
N GLY A 753 21.70 6.79 -2.47
CA GLY A 753 20.39 6.22 -2.82
C GLY A 753 19.84 5.38 -1.68
N VAL A 754 18.52 5.46 -1.48
CA VAL A 754 17.87 4.68 -0.42
C VAL A 754 18.04 3.19 -0.71
N ASN A 755 17.98 2.72 -1.95
CA ASN A 755 18.16 1.30 -2.21
C ASN A 755 19.65 0.88 -2.29
N GLU A 756 20.49 1.70 -2.94
CA GLU A 756 21.89 1.40 -3.25
C GLU A 756 22.72 1.01 -2.00
N PHE A 757 22.52 1.73 -0.89
CA PHE A 757 23.24 1.52 0.36
C PHE A 757 22.45 0.69 1.38
N SER A 758 21.54 -0.17 0.93
CA SER A 758 20.86 -1.19 1.76
C SER A 758 21.64 -2.51 1.79
N LEU A 759 21.19 -3.48 2.58
CA LEU A 759 21.70 -4.86 2.52
C LEU A 759 21.13 -5.66 1.34
N HIS A 760 20.11 -5.13 0.65
CA HIS A 760 19.39 -5.86 -0.39
C HIS A 760 20.30 -6.32 -1.53
N HIS A 761 21.21 -5.48 -2.03
CA HIS A 761 22.11 -5.86 -3.12
C HIS A 761 23.03 -7.03 -2.76
N PHE A 762 23.58 -7.02 -1.55
CA PHE A 762 24.41 -8.11 -1.05
C PHE A 762 23.60 -9.41 -1.02
N TYR A 763 22.44 -9.36 -0.38
CA TYR A 763 21.51 -10.49 -0.27
C TYR A 763 21.07 -11.03 -1.64
N ARG A 764 20.61 -10.15 -2.55
CA ARG A 764 20.23 -10.48 -3.92
C ARG A 764 21.35 -11.20 -4.66
N ASN A 765 22.57 -10.68 -4.61
CA ASN A 765 23.69 -11.26 -5.34
C ASN A 765 24.06 -12.66 -4.82
N ARG A 766 23.94 -12.89 -3.50
CA ARG A 766 24.16 -14.22 -2.89
C ARG A 766 23.09 -15.21 -3.31
N LEU A 767 21.81 -14.80 -3.33
CA LEU A 767 20.72 -15.64 -3.85
C LEU A 767 20.89 -15.95 -5.34
N VAL A 768 21.18 -14.96 -6.17
CA VAL A 768 21.40 -15.14 -7.62
C VAL A 768 22.53 -16.15 -7.87
N ARG A 769 23.64 -16.05 -7.13
CA ARG A 769 24.76 -16.99 -7.25
C ARG A 769 24.39 -18.41 -6.82
N ALA A 770 23.70 -18.55 -5.69
CA ALA A 770 23.35 -19.84 -5.12
C ALA A 770 22.28 -20.56 -5.95
N TYR A 771 21.20 -19.88 -6.31
CA TYR A 771 20.05 -20.47 -7.00
C TYR A 771 20.18 -20.29 -8.52
N LEU A 772 20.23 -19.07 -9.04
CA LEU A 772 20.22 -18.87 -10.49
C LEU A 772 21.54 -19.32 -11.16
N GLY A 773 22.66 -19.19 -10.47
CA GLY A 773 23.98 -19.68 -10.93
C GLY A 773 24.06 -21.21 -11.03
N ALA A 774 23.30 -21.94 -10.20
CA ALA A 774 23.27 -23.41 -10.19
C ALA A 774 22.83 -23.99 -11.54
N THR A 775 22.00 -23.27 -12.28
CA THR A 775 21.40 -23.77 -13.53
C THR A 775 22.24 -23.43 -14.76
N ARG A 776 23.44 -22.82 -14.60
CA ARG A 776 24.40 -22.59 -15.69
C ARG A 776 25.24 -23.85 -15.94
N LYS A 777 25.49 -24.17 -17.21
CA LYS A 777 26.53 -25.16 -17.59
C LYS A 777 27.89 -24.73 -17.04
N ARG A 778 28.66 -25.71 -16.54
CA ARG A 778 29.95 -25.46 -15.87
C ARG A 778 30.92 -24.71 -16.77
N THR A 779 31.11 -25.25 -17.97
CA THR A 779 32.01 -24.71 -19.00
C THR A 779 31.68 -23.29 -19.39
N ASP A 780 30.41 -22.90 -19.35
CA ASP A 780 29.95 -21.58 -19.78
C ASP A 780 30.09 -20.56 -18.65
N ARG A 781 29.82 -20.99 -17.42
CA ARG A 781 29.99 -20.14 -16.24
C ARG A 781 31.45 -19.91 -15.91
N ASP A 782 32.30 -20.94 -16.00
CA ASP A 782 33.74 -20.82 -15.72
C ASP A 782 34.44 -19.82 -16.67
N LYS A 783 33.88 -19.59 -17.87
CA LYS A 783 34.37 -18.59 -18.82
C LYS A 783 33.97 -17.15 -18.46
N THR A 784 32.83 -16.96 -17.78
CA THR A 784 32.22 -15.63 -17.57
C THR A 784 32.20 -15.17 -16.12
N ALA A 785 32.30 -16.10 -15.17
CA ALA A 785 32.33 -15.81 -13.75
C ALA A 785 33.65 -15.15 -13.35
N ASN A 786 33.56 -14.21 -12.43
CA ASN A 786 34.74 -13.60 -11.84
C ASN A 786 35.37 -14.57 -10.83
N ASN A 787 36.63 -14.96 -11.06
CA ASN A 787 37.34 -15.91 -10.19
C ASN A 787 37.55 -15.42 -8.75
N PHE A 788 37.57 -14.10 -8.54
CA PHE A 788 37.78 -13.52 -7.20
C PHE A 788 36.48 -13.44 -6.39
N THR A 789 35.37 -13.02 -7.00
CA THR A 789 34.09 -12.85 -6.29
C THR A 789 33.14 -14.04 -6.43
N GLY A 790 33.40 -14.92 -7.40
CA GLY A 790 32.50 -15.99 -7.82
C GLY A 790 31.18 -15.49 -8.42
N PHE A 791 31.04 -14.19 -8.67
CA PHE A 791 29.85 -13.57 -9.25
C PHE A 791 29.90 -13.61 -10.77
N ASP A 792 28.76 -13.89 -11.41
CA ASP A 792 28.58 -13.82 -12.85
C ASP A 792 27.31 -13.02 -13.17
N LYS A 793 27.44 -11.98 -13.99
CA LYS A 793 26.31 -11.18 -14.44
C LYS A 793 25.29 -11.98 -15.26
N ASN A 794 25.72 -13.07 -15.89
CA ASN A 794 24.89 -13.96 -16.71
C ASN A 794 24.15 -15.02 -15.89
N ASP A 795 24.38 -15.07 -14.56
CA ASP A 795 23.61 -15.94 -13.67
C ASP A 795 22.13 -15.51 -13.63
N ASP A 796 21.85 -14.21 -13.77
CA ASP A 796 20.50 -13.64 -13.71
C ASP A 796 19.89 -13.45 -15.12
N ILE A 797 18.55 -13.53 -15.22
CA ILE A 797 17.79 -13.45 -16.48
C ILE A 797 16.68 -12.42 -16.34
N LYS A 798 16.36 -11.71 -17.42
CA LYS A 798 15.24 -10.75 -17.45
C LYS A 798 13.91 -11.48 -17.28
N LEU A 799 13.08 -11.02 -16.35
CA LEU A 799 11.77 -11.64 -16.10
C LEU A 799 10.86 -11.60 -17.33
N SER A 800 10.92 -10.50 -18.10
CA SER A 800 10.16 -10.30 -19.34
C SER A 800 10.42 -11.32 -20.45
N THR A 801 11.45 -12.15 -20.29
CA THR A 801 11.82 -13.16 -21.29
C THR A 801 11.29 -14.56 -20.95
N PHE A 802 10.64 -14.75 -19.79
CA PHE A 802 10.02 -16.04 -19.41
C PHE A 802 8.63 -16.18 -20.03
N ILE A 803 8.57 -15.99 -21.34
CA ILE A 803 7.39 -16.12 -22.19
C ILE A 803 7.76 -16.98 -23.40
N ASN A 804 6.74 -17.48 -24.08
CA ASN A 804 6.82 -18.26 -25.29
C ASN A 804 6.52 -17.36 -26.50
N THR A 805 7.53 -17.19 -27.35
CA THR A 805 7.49 -16.37 -28.57
C THR A 805 7.54 -17.18 -29.86
N SER A 806 7.39 -18.50 -29.79
CA SER A 806 7.51 -19.47 -30.89
C SER A 806 8.89 -19.49 -31.60
N GLY A 807 9.98 -19.25 -30.86
CA GLY A 807 11.37 -19.26 -31.36
C GLY A 807 12.36 -20.07 -30.50
N ASP A 808 13.60 -20.23 -30.99
CA ASP A 808 14.66 -20.95 -30.28
C ASP A 808 15.02 -20.29 -28.93
N GLY A 809 14.90 -21.03 -27.82
CA GLY A 809 15.26 -20.59 -26.48
C GLY A 809 14.12 -20.04 -25.62
N ASP A 810 12.88 -20.28 -26.03
CA ASP A 810 11.67 -19.90 -25.31
C ASP A 810 11.46 -20.65 -24.00
N TYR A 811 10.67 -20.03 -23.11
CA TYR A 811 10.31 -20.63 -21.84
C TYR A 811 8.97 -21.37 -21.97
N ILE A 812 9.01 -22.71 -21.91
CA ILE A 812 7.82 -23.57 -21.99
C ILE A 812 7.35 -24.09 -20.62
N GLY A 813 7.87 -23.53 -19.52
CA GLY A 813 7.53 -23.97 -18.15
C GLY A 813 6.21 -23.41 -17.62
N PRO A 814 5.85 -23.75 -16.37
CA PRO A 814 4.72 -23.11 -15.69
C PRO A 814 4.93 -21.60 -15.58
N TYR A 815 3.89 -20.81 -15.83
CA TYR A 815 3.94 -19.35 -15.79
C TYR A 815 4.33 -18.85 -14.38
N PRO A 816 5.48 -18.18 -14.22
CA PRO A 816 5.99 -17.81 -12.91
C PRO A 816 5.26 -16.58 -12.35
N ILE A 817 4.76 -16.70 -11.13
CA ILE A 817 4.19 -15.60 -10.33
C ILE A 817 5.06 -15.46 -9.08
N ILE A 818 5.81 -14.36 -9.02
CA ILE A 818 6.68 -14.06 -7.88
C ILE A 818 5.94 -13.03 -7.02
N ASN A 819 5.43 -13.49 -5.88
CA ASN A 819 4.61 -12.68 -4.99
C ASN A 819 5.49 -11.84 -4.07
N SER A 820 5.14 -10.56 -3.95
CA SER A 820 5.74 -9.60 -3.04
C SER A 820 4.65 -8.78 -2.36
N THR A 821 5.01 -8.06 -1.32
CA THR A 821 4.05 -7.23 -0.58
C THR A 821 4.25 -5.76 -0.90
N LEU A 822 3.21 -5.10 -1.39
CA LEU A 822 3.10 -3.64 -1.44
C LEU A 822 2.78 -3.10 -0.04
N ASN A 823 3.68 -2.37 0.59
CA ASN A 823 3.45 -1.79 1.92
C ASN A 823 2.58 -0.53 1.84
N ALA A 824 1.52 -0.48 2.64
CA ALA A 824 0.52 0.57 2.68
C ALA A 824 0.18 0.95 4.14
N THR A 825 1.16 1.40 4.92
CA THR A 825 0.94 1.76 6.35
C THR A 825 0.08 3.01 6.53
N VAL A 826 0.02 3.87 5.51
CA VAL A 826 -0.85 5.05 5.48
C VAL A 826 -1.94 4.76 4.45
N VAL A 827 -3.07 4.23 4.93
CA VAL A 827 -4.27 4.06 4.10
C VAL A 827 -5.30 5.10 4.52
N SER A 828 -5.87 5.80 3.53
CA SER A 828 -6.99 6.73 3.76
C SER A 828 -8.30 6.04 4.08
N GLU A 829 -8.40 4.74 3.80
CA GLU A 829 -9.64 3.95 3.93
C GLU A 829 -9.58 3.05 5.17
N LEU A 830 -10.68 3.06 5.93
CA LEU A 830 -10.79 2.42 7.24
C LEU A 830 -10.73 0.89 7.18
N ASP A 831 -11.12 0.31 6.06
CA ASP A 831 -11.18 -1.14 5.81
C ASP A 831 -9.80 -1.79 5.61
N ARG A 832 -8.73 -0.97 5.50
CA ARG A 832 -7.36 -1.42 5.19
C ARG A 832 -6.35 -1.13 6.32
N GLN A 833 -6.81 -0.55 7.44
CA GLN A 833 -5.95 -0.15 8.57
C GLN A 833 -5.21 -1.31 9.22
N ASP A 834 -5.83 -2.50 9.27
CA ASP A 834 -5.22 -3.68 9.89
C ASP A 834 -4.27 -4.41 8.95
N ARG A 835 -4.54 -4.38 7.63
CA ARG A 835 -3.74 -5.10 6.63
C ARG A 835 -2.40 -4.41 6.37
N LYS A 836 -2.42 -3.07 6.26
CA LYS A 836 -1.27 -2.22 5.92
C LYS A 836 -0.45 -2.69 4.70
N ALA A 837 -1.03 -3.51 3.83
CA ALA A 837 -0.34 -4.17 2.72
C ALA A 837 -1.31 -4.73 1.67
N GLU A 838 -0.80 -4.90 0.45
CA GLU A 838 -1.47 -5.59 -0.67
C GLU A 838 -0.54 -6.54 -1.43
N SER A 839 -1.14 -7.46 -2.20
CA SER A 839 -0.42 -8.32 -3.15
C SER A 839 0.18 -7.49 -4.30
N PHE A 840 1.49 -7.61 -4.48
CA PHE A 840 2.21 -7.11 -5.64
C PHE A 840 2.91 -8.28 -6.33
N ILE A 841 2.63 -8.49 -7.61
CA ILE A 841 3.24 -9.58 -8.36
C ILE A 841 4.27 -9.07 -9.35
N PHE A 842 5.32 -9.88 -9.49
CA PHE A 842 6.21 -9.85 -10.64
C PHE A 842 5.92 -11.09 -11.50
N SER A 843 5.39 -10.89 -12.70
CA SER A 843 5.23 -11.96 -13.70
C SER A 843 5.88 -11.57 -15.03
N PRO A 844 6.09 -12.53 -15.96
CA PRO A 844 6.77 -12.26 -17.24
C PRO A 844 6.09 -11.19 -18.10
N LEU A 845 4.75 -11.20 -18.17
CA LEU A 845 4.01 -10.25 -18.99
C LEU A 845 3.80 -8.92 -18.26
N TYR A 846 3.39 -8.97 -16.99
CA TYR A 846 2.96 -7.79 -16.24
C TYR A 846 3.49 -7.78 -14.80
N SER A 847 3.81 -6.60 -14.31
CA SER A 847 4.22 -6.38 -12.91
C SER A 847 3.37 -5.27 -12.31
N GLY A 848 2.93 -5.45 -11.07
CA GLY A 848 2.05 -4.49 -10.43
C GLY A 848 1.16 -5.09 -9.37
N PHE A 849 0.09 -4.37 -9.08
CA PHE A 849 -0.92 -4.73 -8.10
C PHE A 849 -2.29 -4.28 -8.61
N ASP A 850 -3.33 -4.88 -8.05
CA ASP A 850 -4.70 -4.47 -8.29
C ASP A 850 -5.56 -4.85 -7.10
N PHE A 851 -6.21 -3.84 -6.52
CA PHE A 851 -7.09 -3.98 -5.38
C PHE A 851 -8.43 -4.56 -5.85
N SER A 852 -9.03 -5.43 -5.03
CA SER A 852 -10.21 -6.19 -5.46
C SER A 852 -11.36 -5.31 -6.02
N PRO A 853 -11.93 -5.69 -7.19
CA PRO A 853 -13.04 -4.98 -7.84
C PRO A 853 -14.39 -5.13 -7.11
N THR A 854 -14.50 -5.96 -6.07
CA THR A 854 -15.76 -6.14 -5.33
C THR A 854 -16.13 -4.94 -4.47
N ARG A 855 -15.22 -3.98 -4.28
CA ARG A 855 -15.48 -2.76 -3.52
C ARG A 855 -15.68 -1.62 -4.49
N SER A 856 -16.94 -1.22 -4.63
CA SER A 856 -17.32 0.01 -5.32
C SER A 856 -16.38 1.11 -4.85
N ALA A 857 -15.75 1.81 -5.80
CA ALA A 857 -14.91 2.97 -5.58
C ALA A 857 -15.66 3.98 -4.69
N ALA A 858 -15.54 3.82 -3.38
CA ALA A 858 -16.17 4.67 -2.40
C ALA A 858 -15.29 5.92 -2.34
N TYR A 859 -15.49 6.80 -3.31
CA TYR A 859 -14.78 8.07 -3.48
C TYR A 859 -13.25 7.91 -3.41
N ALA A 860 -12.62 7.67 -4.57
CA ALA A 860 -11.18 7.82 -4.74
C ALA A 860 -10.76 9.28 -4.44
N LYS A 861 -10.55 9.56 -3.15
CA LYS A 861 -10.32 10.89 -2.57
C LYS A 861 -9.05 11.57 -3.08
N ASN A 862 -8.17 10.81 -3.76
CA ASN A 862 -6.79 11.21 -4.07
C ASN A 862 -6.39 11.15 -5.55
N LYS A 863 -7.31 11.05 -6.52
CA LYS A 863 -7.01 11.12 -7.97
C LYS A 863 -6.17 9.96 -8.53
N VAL A 864 -6.23 8.77 -7.94
CA VAL A 864 -5.43 7.63 -8.43
C VAL A 864 -6.29 6.35 -8.44
N TYR A 865 -6.30 5.61 -9.57
CA TYR A 865 -7.04 4.35 -9.75
C TYR A 865 -6.62 3.28 -8.75
N GLU A 866 -7.50 2.45 -8.20
CA GLU A 866 -7.13 1.41 -7.22
C GLU A 866 -6.36 0.21 -7.84
N TYR A 867 -5.68 0.39 -8.97
CA TYR A 867 -4.91 -0.63 -9.65
C TYR A 867 -3.69 -0.03 -10.35
N GLY A 868 -2.71 -0.86 -10.67
CA GLY A 868 -1.42 -0.42 -11.17
C GLY A 868 -0.60 -1.53 -11.81
N TYR A 869 -1.11 -2.22 -12.83
CA TYR A 869 -0.27 -3.10 -13.65
C TYR A 869 0.42 -2.35 -14.78
N ARG A 870 1.65 -2.80 -15.09
CA ARG A 870 2.50 -2.36 -16.20
C ARG A 870 3.08 -3.55 -16.93
N PRO A 871 3.29 -3.48 -18.26
CA PRO A 871 4.06 -4.50 -18.94
C PRO A 871 5.46 -4.62 -18.32
N THR A 872 5.86 -5.83 -17.94
CA THR A 872 7.11 -6.08 -17.22
C THR A 872 8.31 -5.59 -18.01
N ALA A 873 8.28 -5.69 -19.34
CA ALA A 873 9.36 -5.23 -20.22
C ALA A 873 9.67 -3.72 -20.13
N VAL A 874 8.77 -2.89 -19.58
CA VAL A 874 8.98 -1.44 -19.43
C VAL A 874 8.92 -0.95 -17.98
N TYR A 875 8.81 -1.88 -17.02
CA TYR A 875 8.69 -1.55 -15.61
C TYR A 875 10.04 -1.51 -14.90
N ALA A 876 10.26 -0.47 -14.08
CA ALA A 876 11.41 -0.21 -13.20
C ALA A 876 12.82 -0.12 -13.84
N TYR A 877 13.09 -0.85 -14.92
CA TYR A 877 14.39 -0.96 -15.59
C TYR A 877 14.22 -0.97 -17.11
N GLU A 878 15.28 -0.66 -17.82
CA GLU A 878 15.34 -0.83 -19.28
C GLU A 878 15.21 -2.33 -19.63
N LYS A 879 14.12 -2.70 -20.31
CA LYS A 879 13.73 -4.09 -20.63
C LYS A 879 13.16 -4.91 -19.45
N GLY A 880 12.84 -4.25 -18.34
CA GLY A 880 12.15 -4.85 -17.19
C GLY A 880 13.06 -5.39 -16.09
N PRO A 881 12.49 -5.75 -14.92
CA PRO A 881 13.26 -6.28 -13.80
C PRO A 881 13.88 -7.64 -14.13
N MET A 882 15.02 -7.91 -13.48
CA MET A 882 15.64 -9.23 -13.49
C MET A 882 14.88 -10.17 -12.53
N ILE A 883 14.80 -11.45 -12.87
CA ILE A 883 14.12 -12.45 -12.02
C ILE A 883 14.80 -12.56 -10.64
N GLY A 884 16.13 -12.39 -10.57
CA GLY A 884 16.87 -12.35 -9.31
C GLY A 884 16.49 -11.16 -8.42
N THR A 885 16.14 -10.01 -9.00
CA THR A 885 15.62 -8.86 -8.24
C THR A 885 14.23 -9.16 -7.69
N ALA A 886 13.33 -9.73 -8.50
CA ALA A 886 12.00 -10.12 -8.05
C ALA A 886 12.07 -11.17 -6.92
N MET A 887 12.93 -12.19 -7.07
CA MET A 887 13.20 -13.21 -6.06
C MET A 887 13.68 -12.59 -4.73
N ALA A 888 14.67 -11.68 -4.79
CA ALA A 888 15.21 -11.04 -3.60
C ALA A 888 14.19 -10.14 -2.89
N ILE A 889 13.33 -9.43 -3.64
CA ILE A 889 12.25 -8.63 -3.05
C ILE A 889 11.20 -9.55 -2.40
N SER A 890 10.81 -10.62 -3.09
CA SER A 890 9.88 -11.62 -2.56
C SER A 890 10.38 -12.30 -1.28
N GLY A 891 11.69 -12.41 -1.10
CA GLY A 891 12.32 -12.94 0.11
C GLY A 891 12.84 -11.88 1.10
N ALA A 892 12.41 -10.62 1.00
CA ALA A 892 12.90 -9.53 1.85
C ALA A 892 12.25 -9.51 3.25
N ALA A 893 12.38 -10.61 4.00
CA ALA A 893 11.66 -10.84 5.27
C ALA A 893 11.96 -9.81 6.37
N VAL A 894 13.08 -9.09 6.28
CA VAL A 894 13.45 -8.02 7.22
C VAL A 894 13.40 -6.66 6.52
N SER A 895 12.36 -5.87 6.81
CA SER A 895 12.10 -4.56 6.22
C SER A 895 11.51 -3.60 7.27
N PRO A 896 11.78 -2.29 7.22
CA PRO A 896 11.12 -1.31 8.11
C PRO A 896 9.59 -1.30 7.97
N ASN A 897 9.11 -1.61 6.75
CA ASN A 897 7.71 -1.80 6.44
C ASN A 897 7.48 -3.30 6.12
N MET A 898 6.60 -3.95 6.90
CA MET A 898 6.31 -5.39 6.86
C MET A 898 4.80 -5.69 6.82
N GLY A 899 4.03 -4.88 6.09
CA GLY A 899 2.57 -5.00 6.06
C GLY A 899 1.96 -4.97 7.46
N TYR A 900 1.16 -5.98 7.80
CA TYR A 900 0.48 -6.10 9.10
C TYR A 900 1.44 -6.20 10.30
N HIS A 901 2.71 -6.60 10.07
CA HIS A 901 3.76 -6.63 11.10
C HIS A 901 4.45 -5.26 11.33
N SER A 902 4.06 -4.21 10.60
CA SER A 902 4.73 -2.90 10.68
C SER A 902 4.50 -2.21 12.03
N ALA A 903 5.60 -1.99 12.76
CA ALA A 903 5.64 -1.24 14.01
C ALA A 903 6.66 -0.09 13.92
N PRO A 904 6.30 1.17 14.22
CA PRO A 904 7.20 2.33 14.06
C PRO A 904 8.53 2.19 14.83
N ALA A 905 8.50 1.60 16.01
CA ALA A 905 9.68 1.44 16.85
C ALA A 905 10.68 0.42 16.25
N THR A 906 10.18 -0.68 15.68
CA THR A 906 11.00 -1.68 14.96
C THR A 906 11.53 -1.09 13.65
N ALA A 907 10.69 -0.36 12.91
CA ALA A 907 11.08 0.31 11.67
C ALA A 907 12.26 1.27 11.88
N PHE A 908 12.22 2.05 12.97
CA PHE A 908 13.29 2.93 13.37
C PHE A 908 14.62 2.18 13.59
N LEU A 909 14.63 1.09 14.38
CA LEU A 909 15.84 0.31 14.63
C LEU A 909 16.40 -0.34 13.36
N LEU A 910 15.55 -1.00 12.57
CA LEU A 910 15.96 -1.65 11.33
C LEU A 910 16.57 -0.66 10.35
N THR A 911 16.01 0.56 10.26
CA THR A 911 16.54 1.62 9.41
C THR A 911 17.87 2.17 9.94
N MET A 912 17.98 2.42 11.25
CA MET A 912 19.22 2.92 11.89
C MET A 912 20.40 1.96 11.75
N PHE A 913 20.14 0.65 11.76
CA PHE A 913 21.17 -0.39 11.58
C PHE A 913 21.26 -0.94 10.16
N ASN A 914 20.56 -0.31 9.21
CA ASN A 914 20.50 -0.72 7.81
C ASN A 914 20.16 -2.21 7.61
N VAL A 915 19.40 -2.79 8.55
CA VAL A 915 18.88 -4.15 8.46
C VAL A 915 17.57 -4.08 7.70
N ARG A 916 17.68 -3.74 6.41
CA ARG A 916 16.54 -3.55 5.51
C ARG A 916 16.81 -4.20 4.17
N LEU A 917 15.91 -5.10 3.81
CA LEU A 917 15.86 -5.81 2.54
C LEU A 917 14.71 -5.32 1.66
N GLY A 918 13.76 -4.56 2.22
CA GLY A 918 12.69 -3.91 1.47
C GLY A 918 13.24 -2.97 0.40
N TRP A 919 12.46 -2.75 -0.65
CA TRP A 919 12.90 -2.08 -1.87
C TRP A 919 11.92 -1.00 -2.32
N TRP A 920 12.40 0.23 -2.46
CA TRP A 920 11.59 1.33 -2.99
C TRP A 920 11.58 1.30 -4.52
N MET A 921 10.43 1.12 -5.14
CA MET A 921 10.31 1.02 -6.60
C MET A 921 9.36 2.07 -7.17
N GLY A 922 9.55 2.45 -8.43
CA GLY A 922 8.65 3.37 -9.12
C GLY A 922 7.20 2.93 -9.02
N ASN A 923 6.32 3.83 -8.58
CA ASN A 923 4.90 3.51 -8.46
C ASN A 923 4.31 3.26 -9.85
N PRO A 924 3.72 2.07 -10.12
CA PRO A 924 3.15 1.78 -11.43
C PRO A 924 2.01 2.71 -11.84
N ARG A 925 1.34 3.36 -10.88
CA ARG A 925 0.25 4.34 -11.14
C ARG A 925 0.75 5.71 -11.57
N ARG A 926 2.05 5.99 -11.41
CA ARG A 926 2.66 7.31 -11.65
C ARG A 926 3.66 7.24 -12.80
N SER A 927 4.08 8.39 -13.32
CA SER A 927 5.12 8.49 -14.36
C SER A 927 6.48 7.93 -13.92
N THR A 928 6.68 7.72 -12.61
CA THR A 928 7.88 7.17 -12.01
C THR A 928 8.03 5.65 -12.15
N TYR A 929 7.04 4.92 -12.69
CA TYR A 929 7.08 3.46 -12.86
C TYR A 929 8.32 2.91 -13.58
N LYS A 930 9.03 3.76 -14.34
CA LYS A 930 10.24 3.40 -15.08
C LYS A 930 11.52 3.41 -14.24
N TYR A 931 11.46 3.93 -13.01
CA TYR A 931 12.61 4.07 -12.14
C TYR A 931 12.66 2.95 -11.09
N SER A 932 13.84 2.38 -10.90
CA SER A 932 14.12 1.31 -9.95
C SER A 932 14.43 1.80 -8.53
N ASP A 933 14.72 3.09 -8.35
CA ASP A 933 15.10 3.73 -7.10
C ASP A 933 14.64 5.20 -7.08
N PRO A 934 14.19 5.73 -5.93
CA PRO A 934 14.02 7.17 -5.72
C PRO A 934 15.21 8.04 -6.13
N THR A 935 14.93 9.18 -6.76
CA THR A 935 15.96 10.17 -7.12
C THR A 935 16.52 10.96 -5.93
N SER A 936 15.84 10.94 -4.78
CA SER A 936 16.29 11.56 -3.53
C SER A 936 16.06 10.59 -2.37
N GLY A 937 17.15 10.06 -1.80
CA GLY A 937 17.08 8.99 -0.81
C GLY A 937 16.57 9.42 0.57
N VAL A 938 16.85 10.64 1.02
CA VAL A 938 16.54 11.06 2.41
C VAL A 938 15.05 11.06 2.72
N ALA A 939 14.19 11.49 1.79
CA ALA A 939 12.75 11.49 2.03
C ALA A 939 12.22 10.08 2.30
N TYR A 940 12.69 9.08 1.56
CA TYR A 940 12.29 7.68 1.72
C TYR A 940 12.98 7.01 2.90
N LEU A 941 14.22 7.40 3.23
CA LEU A 941 14.91 6.97 4.45
C LEU A 941 14.20 7.48 5.72
N ILE A 942 13.72 8.73 5.71
CA ILE A 942 12.87 9.26 6.79
C ILE A 942 11.54 8.51 6.84
N SER A 943 10.97 8.18 5.69
CA SER A 943 9.73 7.41 5.61
C SER A 943 9.91 6.02 6.21
N ASP A 944 11.03 5.33 5.91
CA ASP A 944 11.40 4.06 6.55
C ASP A 944 11.61 4.21 8.07
N LEU A 945 12.28 5.27 8.53
CA LEU A 945 12.52 5.54 9.96
C LEU A 945 11.23 5.63 10.78
N ILE A 946 10.17 6.19 10.21
CA ILE A 946 8.88 6.35 10.88
C ILE A 946 7.88 5.23 10.54
N GLY A 947 8.29 4.24 9.75
CA GLY A 947 7.43 3.15 9.28
C GLY A 947 6.25 3.64 8.42
N ASN A 948 6.52 4.61 7.54
CA ASN A 948 5.54 5.21 6.64
C ASN A 948 5.80 4.78 5.19
N SER A 949 4.79 4.16 4.60
CA SER A 949 4.64 3.86 3.17
C SER A 949 3.21 4.18 2.74
N ASP A 950 3.10 4.92 1.63
CA ASP A 950 1.86 5.39 1.02
C ASP A 950 1.82 4.97 -0.46
N ILE A 951 0.73 4.31 -0.85
CA ILE A 951 0.48 3.77 -2.20
C ILE A 951 0.20 4.85 -3.25
N ASP A 952 -0.10 6.08 -2.84
CA ASP A 952 -0.34 7.21 -3.73
C ASP A 952 0.94 8.02 -4.01
N SER A 953 2.03 7.71 -3.30
CA SER A 953 3.32 8.38 -3.43
C SER A 953 4.02 8.05 -4.76
N ARG A 954 5.11 8.77 -5.10
CA ARG A 954 5.84 8.56 -6.36
C ARG A 954 6.55 7.20 -6.41
N PHE A 955 6.93 6.64 -5.28
CA PHE A 955 7.65 5.37 -5.19
C PHE A 955 7.00 4.54 -4.08
N VAL A 956 6.81 3.26 -4.33
CA VAL A 956 6.17 2.34 -3.39
C VAL A 956 7.21 1.43 -2.75
N CYS A 957 7.01 1.07 -1.48
CA CYS A 957 7.91 0.17 -0.76
C CYS A 957 7.43 -1.28 -0.91
N LEU A 958 8.23 -2.12 -1.55
CA LEU A 958 7.99 -3.55 -1.70
C LEU A 958 8.80 -4.36 -0.68
N SER A 959 8.23 -5.47 -0.21
CA SER A 959 8.88 -6.37 0.77
C SER A 959 8.47 -7.83 0.54
N ASP A 960 8.89 -8.73 1.44
CA ASP A 960 8.59 -10.17 1.36
C ASP A 960 7.12 -10.45 1.07
N GLY A 961 6.83 -11.41 0.18
CA GLY A 961 5.46 -11.81 -0.14
C GLY A 961 4.68 -12.33 1.07
N GLY A 962 5.37 -12.91 2.06
CA GLY A 962 4.81 -13.40 3.31
C GLY A 962 4.24 -12.33 4.24
N HIS A 963 4.59 -11.05 4.02
CA HIS A 963 3.93 -9.94 4.71
C HIS A 963 2.48 -9.70 4.21
N PHE A 964 2.08 -10.34 3.10
CA PHE A 964 0.70 -10.38 2.63
C PHE A 964 0.19 -11.82 2.60
N ASP A 965 0.74 -12.66 1.73
CA ASP A 965 0.35 -14.06 1.57
C ASP A 965 1.60 -14.94 1.57
N ASN A 966 1.88 -15.59 2.70
CA ASN A 966 3.04 -16.47 2.83
C ASN A 966 2.87 -17.80 2.10
N MET A 967 1.64 -18.17 1.72
CA MET A 967 1.34 -19.44 1.05
C MET A 967 1.54 -19.35 -0.47
N GLY A 968 1.46 -18.14 -1.06
CA GLY A 968 1.41 -17.99 -2.52
C GLY A 968 0.10 -18.49 -3.13
N LEU A 969 -0.96 -18.56 -2.32
CA LEU A 969 -2.27 -19.10 -2.66
C LEU A 969 -3.20 -18.04 -3.27
N TYR A 970 -3.11 -16.80 -2.80
CA TYR A 970 -4.02 -15.70 -3.11
C TYR A 970 -4.13 -15.44 -4.62
N GLU A 971 -2.99 -15.38 -5.31
CA GLU A 971 -2.93 -15.08 -6.75
C GLU A 971 -3.35 -16.26 -7.64
N LEU A 972 -3.26 -17.50 -7.15
CA LEU A 972 -3.80 -18.68 -7.84
C LEU A 972 -5.32 -18.73 -7.72
N VAL A 973 -5.86 -18.41 -6.54
CA VAL A 973 -7.31 -18.30 -6.32
C VAL A 973 -7.89 -17.16 -7.16
N ARG A 974 -7.18 -16.02 -7.28
CA ARG A 974 -7.57 -14.92 -8.18
C ARG A 974 -7.75 -15.37 -9.63
N ARG A 975 -6.90 -16.30 -10.09
CA ARG A 975 -6.88 -16.90 -11.44
C ARG A 975 -7.86 -18.06 -11.61
N ARG A 976 -8.62 -18.40 -10.58
CA ARG A 976 -9.60 -19.51 -10.58
C ARG A 976 -8.97 -20.86 -10.96
N CYS A 977 -7.78 -21.16 -10.45
CA CYS A 977 -7.18 -22.48 -10.64
C CYS A 977 -8.13 -23.57 -10.12
N SER A 978 -8.39 -24.58 -10.95
CA SER A 978 -9.26 -25.72 -10.63
C SER A 978 -8.55 -26.71 -9.71
N SER A 979 -7.22 -26.79 -9.79
CA SER A 979 -6.39 -27.63 -8.92
C SER A 979 -5.20 -26.82 -8.42
N ILE A 980 -5.05 -26.74 -7.09
CA ILE A 980 -3.91 -26.08 -6.44
C ILE A 980 -3.17 -27.10 -5.57
N MET A 981 -1.87 -27.25 -5.81
CA MET A 981 -0.98 -27.93 -4.89
C MET A 981 -0.20 -26.88 -4.08
N LEU A 982 -0.46 -26.81 -2.78
CA LEU A 982 0.18 -25.88 -1.86
C LEU A 982 1.22 -26.60 -1.02
N VAL A 983 2.48 -26.21 -1.16
CA VAL A 983 3.61 -26.70 -0.38
C VAL A 983 3.93 -25.70 0.73
N ASP A 984 3.51 -26.03 1.95
CA ASP A 984 3.74 -25.23 3.16
C ASP A 984 4.94 -25.75 3.95
N ALA A 985 6.00 -24.94 3.97
CA ALA A 985 7.19 -25.11 4.79
C ALA A 985 7.45 -23.88 5.66
N GLU A 986 6.40 -23.12 5.98
CA GLU A 986 6.43 -22.05 6.96
C GLU A 986 6.75 -22.62 8.35
N GLU A 987 7.37 -21.78 9.18
CA GLU A 987 7.64 -22.09 10.57
C GLU A 987 6.34 -21.97 11.36
N ASP A 988 5.89 -23.08 11.93
CA ASP A 988 4.67 -23.12 12.72
C ASP A 988 4.82 -24.14 13.87
N PRO A 989 5.66 -23.84 14.89
CA PRO A 989 5.89 -24.75 16.00
C PRO A 989 4.60 -25.08 16.77
N GLY A 990 3.61 -24.19 16.73
CA GLY A 990 2.30 -24.35 17.35
C GLY A 990 1.27 -25.11 16.52
N ASN A 991 1.55 -25.45 15.25
CA ASN A 991 0.55 -25.95 14.29
C ASN A 991 -0.73 -25.11 14.30
N SER A 992 -0.58 -23.79 14.31
CA SER A 992 -1.68 -22.81 14.32
C SER A 992 -2.23 -22.54 12.92
N PHE A 993 -1.45 -22.87 11.88
CA PHE A 993 -1.75 -22.63 10.47
C PHE A 993 -2.05 -21.16 10.17
N GLU A 994 -1.34 -20.23 10.82
CA GLU A 994 -1.61 -18.79 10.69
C GLU A 994 -1.54 -18.31 9.24
N GLY A 995 -0.50 -18.69 8.49
CA GLY A 995 -0.32 -18.35 7.08
C GLY A 995 -1.49 -18.81 6.20
N LEU A 996 -1.90 -20.08 6.34
CA LEU A 996 -3.05 -20.64 5.64
C LEU A 996 -4.36 -19.95 6.02
N ALA A 997 -4.64 -19.78 7.32
CA ALA A 997 -5.84 -19.13 7.80
C ALA A 997 -5.94 -17.67 7.33
N ASN A 998 -4.81 -16.96 7.26
CA ASN A 998 -4.72 -15.62 6.70
C ASN A 998 -5.06 -15.59 5.20
N ALA A 999 -4.50 -16.52 4.41
CA ALA A 999 -4.79 -16.63 2.98
C ALA A 999 -6.29 -16.93 2.73
N ILE A 1000 -6.88 -17.89 3.46
CA ILE A 1000 -8.30 -18.25 3.34
C ILE A 1000 -9.20 -17.04 3.64
N ARG A 1001 -8.94 -16.31 4.74
CA ARG A 1001 -9.72 -15.11 5.09
C ARG A 1001 -9.65 -14.05 4.00
N ARG A 1002 -8.48 -13.83 3.42
CA ARG A 1002 -8.28 -12.84 2.34
C ARG A 1002 -9.00 -13.25 1.07
N CYS A 1003 -8.86 -14.50 0.63
CA CYS A 1003 -9.58 -15.03 -0.53
C CYS A 1003 -11.11 -14.90 -0.39
N ARG A 1004 -11.65 -15.17 0.80
CA ARG A 1004 -13.08 -14.99 1.09
C ARG A 1004 -13.49 -13.53 1.00
N ILE A 1005 -12.73 -12.63 1.63
CA ILE A 1005 -13.09 -11.21 1.72
C ILE A 1005 -12.93 -10.50 0.36
N ASP A 1006 -11.88 -10.82 -0.39
CA ASP A 1006 -11.48 -10.07 -1.57
C ASP A 1006 -12.01 -10.70 -2.86
N PHE A 1007 -12.13 -12.02 -2.94
CA PHE A 1007 -12.64 -12.71 -4.13
C PHE A 1007 -13.99 -13.38 -3.93
N GLY A 1008 -14.50 -13.46 -2.69
CA GLY A 1008 -15.69 -14.27 -2.40
C GLY A 1008 -15.45 -15.77 -2.57
N ALA A 1009 -14.19 -16.20 -2.60
CA ALA A 1009 -13.82 -17.61 -2.75
C ALA A 1009 -13.69 -18.26 -1.37
N GLU A 1010 -14.45 -19.32 -1.12
CA GLU A 1010 -14.44 -20.05 0.14
C GLU A 1010 -13.54 -21.28 0.03
N ILE A 1011 -12.55 -21.40 0.91
CA ILE A 1011 -11.65 -22.56 0.94
C ILE A 1011 -11.96 -23.38 2.18
N VAL A 1012 -12.33 -24.64 1.98
CA VAL A 1012 -12.66 -25.59 3.04
C VAL A 1012 -11.61 -26.68 3.08
N ILE A 1013 -10.86 -26.72 4.18
CA ILE A 1013 -9.80 -27.70 4.42
C ILE A 1013 -9.80 -28.12 5.88
N ASN A 1014 -9.69 -29.43 6.15
CA ASN A 1014 -9.69 -29.98 7.50
C ASN A 1014 -8.26 -30.25 8.00
N THR A 1015 -7.68 -29.29 8.72
CA THR A 1015 -6.30 -29.36 9.23
C THR A 1015 -6.12 -30.33 10.42
N SER A 1016 -7.18 -30.97 10.92
CA SER A 1016 -7.09 -31.95 12.02
C SER A 1016 -6.15 -33.12 11.71
N GLN A 1017 -6.06 -33.52 10.43
CA GLN A 1017 -5.20 -34.61 9.96
C GLN A 1017 -3.70 -34.31 10.16
N ILE A 1018 -3.30 -33.03 10.14
CA ILE A 1018 -1.90 -32.62 10.32
C ILE A 1018 -1.66 -32.14 11.77
N SER A 1019 -2.63 -31.46 12.37
CA SER A 1019 -2.48 -30.92 13.74
C SER A 1019 -2.50 -31.97 14.84
N THR A 1020 -3.18 -33.09 14.63
CA THR A 1020 -3.27 -34.16 15.63
C THR A 1020 -1.96 -34.94 15.68
N LYS A 1021 -1.22 -34.78 16.78
CA LYS A 1021 0.01 -35.52 17.06
C LYS A 1021 -0.31 -36.82 17.80
N ASN A 1022 0.39 -37.90 17.43
CA ASN A 1022 0.33 -39.17 18.14
C ASN A 1022 1.09 -39.11 19.49
N ALA A 1023 1.06 -40.19 20.27
CA ALA A 1023 1.75 -40.28 21.56
C ALA A 1023 3.27 -40.07 21.48
N LEU A 1024 3.86 -40.23 20.30
CA LEU A 1024 5.28 -40.03 20.00
C LEU A 1024 5.58 -38.61 19.46
N GLY A 1025 4.56 -37.77 19.30
CA GLY A 1025 4.71 -36.39 18.82
C GLY A 1025 4.71 -36.21 17.29
N PHE A 1026 4.43 -37.27 16.51
CA PHE A 1026 4.35 -37.22 15.05
C PHE A 1026 2.95 -36.90 14.56
N ASN A 1027 2.85 -36.21 13.42
CA ASN A 1027 1.61 -35.90 12.71
C ASN A 1027 0.96 -37.17 12.16
N SER A 1028 -0.34 -37.11 11.85
CA SER A 1028 -1.06 -38.26 11.27
C SER A 1028 -0.89 -38.38 9.75
N ALA A 1029 -0.54 -37.29 9.06
CA ALA A 1029 -0.28 -37.26 7.62
C ALA A 1029 0.68 -36.11 7.24
N HIS A 1030 1.38 -36.27 6.10
CA HIS A 1030 2.19 -35.21 5.49
C HIS A 1030 1.36 -34.21 4.68
N ALA A 1031 0.24 -34.66 4.11
CA ALA A 1031 -0.58 -33.89 3.20
C ALA A 1031 -2.08 -34.13 3.41
N ILE A 1032 -2.88 -33.12 3.07
CA ILE A 1032 -4.34 -33.14 3.03
C ILE A 1032 -4.74 -33.04 1.55
N THR A 1033 -5.50 -34.00 1.05
CA THR A 1033 -5.86 -34.13 -0.38
C THR A 1033 -7.34 -33.86 -0.68
N ASP A 1034 -8.17 -33.70 0.36
CA ASP A 1034 -9.63 -33.51 0.27
C ASP A 1034 -10.08 -32.04 0.41
N GLY A 1035 -9.14 -31.08 0.32
CA GLY A 1035 -9.45 -29.66 0.36
C GLY A 1035 -10.23 -29.19 -0.87
N THR A 1036 -11.19 -28.29 -0.67
CA THR A 1036 -12.07 -27.77 -1.73
C THR A 1036 -12.11 -26.25 -1.74
N ILE A 1037 -12.32 -25.68 -2.93
CA ILE A 1037 -12.45 -24.24 -3.16
C ILE A 1037 -13.79 -24.00 -3.87
N PHE A 1038 -14.63 -23.16 -3.27
CA PHE A 1038 -15.87 -22.68 -3.86
C PHE A 1038 -15.62 -21.29 -4.43
N TYR A 1039 -15.59 -21.19 -5.76
CA TYR A 1039 -15.48 -19.92 -6.45
C TYR A 1039 -16.85 -19.24 -6.60
N PRO A 1040 -16.90 -17.90 -6.74
CA PRO A 1040 -18.16 -17.20 -6.99
C PRO A 1040 -18.85 -17.71 -8.27
N GLY A 1041 -20.05 -18.27 -8.09
CA GLY A 1041 -20.85 -18.88 -9.17
C GLY A 1041 -21.01 -20.40 -9.03
N ASP A 1042 -20.24 -21.04 -8.15
CA ASP A 1042 -20.38 -22.46 -7.85
C ASP A 1042 -21.73 -22.78 -7.21
N LYS A 1043 -22.28 -23.96 -7.50
CA LYS A 1043 -23.47 -24.46 -6.81
C LYS A 1043 -23.10 -24.93 -5.42
N THR A 1044 -23.99 -24.70 -4.46
CA THR A 1044 -23.83 -25.22 -3.09
C THR A 1044 -23.57 -26.73 -3.12
N GLY A 1045 -22.47 -27.16 -2.52
CA GLY A 1045 -22.05 -28.57 -2.49
C GLY A 1045 -21.30 -29.09 -3.73
N HIS A 1046 -21.07 -28.24 -4.74
CA HIS A 1046 -20.32 -28.59 -5.94
C HIS A 1046 -19.15 -27.61 -6.16
N PRO A 1047 -18.03 -27.78 -5.43
CA PRO A 1047 -16.86 -26.93 -5.60
C PRO A 1047 -16.23 -27.15 -6.97
N SER A 1048 -15.87 -26.07 -7.66
CA SER A 1048 -15.13 -26.16 -8.94
C SER A 1048 -13.60 -26.21 -8.74
N GLY A 1049 -13.09 -25.88 -7.55
CA GLY A 1049 -11.68 -25.97 -7.22
C GLY A 1049 -11.33 -27.05 -6.18
N LYS A 1050 -10.13 -27.62 -6.30
CA LYS A 1050 -9.51 -28.54 -5.35
C LYS A 1050 -8.19 -27.99 -4.84
N ILE A 1051 -7.87 -28.25 -3.58
CA ILE A 1051 -6.59 -27.90 -2.98
C ILE A 1051 -5.97 -29.11 -2.28
N THR A 1052 -4.75 -29.45 -2.70
CA THR A 1052 -3.87 -30.37 -1.98
C THR A 1052 -2.90 -29.56 -1.15
N TYR A 1053 -2.88 -29.76 0.16
CA TYR A 1053 -2.04 -29.01 1.09
C TYR A 1053 -1.00 -29.94 1.71
N ILE A 1054 0.27 -29.66 1.46
CA ILE A 1054 1.40 -30.43 1.96
C ILE A 1054 2.09 -29.59 3.04
N LYS A 1055 2.27 -30.14 4.24
CA LYS A 1055 2.94 -29.43 5.35
C LYS A 1055 4.23 -30.12 5.74
N ALA A 1056 5.28 -29.33 5.94
CA ALA A 1056 6.51 -29.81 6.57
C ALA A 1056 6.21 -30.31 7.99
N GLY A 1057 6.26 -31.63 8.18
CA GLY A 1057 5.93 -32.32 9.41
C GLY A 1057 6.38 -33.77 9.34
N LEU A 1058 6.60 -34.39 10.50
CA LEU A 1058 7.02 -35.78 10.62
C LEU A 1058 5.82 -36.67 10.96
N VAL A 1059 5.68 -37.83 10.32
CA VAL A 1059 4.63 -38.84 10.50
C VAL A 1059 5.17 -40.11 11.17
N GLY A 1060 6.49 -40.29 11.24
CA GLY A 1060 7.17 -41.41 11.90
C GLY A 1060 7.50 -42.57 10.97
N THR A 1061 7.17 -42.46 9.68
CA THR A 1061 7.50 -43.43 8.63
C THR A 1061 8.68 -43.00 7.76
N GLU A 1062 9.38 -41.93 8.15
CA GLU A 1062 10.52 -41.40 7.41
C GLU A 1062 11.72 -42.36 7.44
N THR A 1063 12.68 -42.08 6.56
CA THR A 1063 13.94 -42.84 6.51
C THR A 1063 14.78 -42.60 7.76
N THR A 1064 15.66 -43.57 8.06
CA THR A 1064 16.46 -43.60 9.30
C THR A 1064 17.30 -42.33 9.50
N ASP A 1065 17.86 -41.77 8.44
CA ASP A 1065 18.63 -40.51 8.45
C ASP A 1065 17.78 -39.31 8.89
N VAL A 1066 16.55 -39.18 8.38
CA VAL A 1066 15.63 -38.08 8.75
C VAL A 1066 15.20 -38.21 10.21
N LEU A 1067 14.92 -39.42 10.68
CA LEU A 1067 14.56 -39.68 12.07
C LEU A 1067 15.74 -39.46 13.03
N GLU A 1068 16.94 -39.84 12.64
CA GLU A 1068 18.17 -39.61 13.41
C GLU A 1068 18.48 -38.11 13.54
N TYR A 1069 18.34 -37.35 12.45
CA TYR A 1069 18.50 -35.89 12.49
C TYR A 1069 17.48 -35.23 13.43
N HIS A 1070 16.22 -35.68 13.41
CA HIS A 1070 15.19 -35.21 14.34
C HIS A 1070 15.55 -35.50 15.80
N GLN A 1071 16.07 -36.70 16.10
CA GLN A 1071 16.50 -37.08 17.45
C GLN A 1071 17.64 -36.20 17.98
N LYS A 1072 18.54 -35.76 17.11
CA LYS A 1072 19.58 -34.76 17.46
C LYS A 1072 19.03 -33.34 17.57
N ASN A 1073 18.02 -32.99 16.75
CA ASN A 1073 17.52 -31.62 16.60
C ASN A 1073 16.01 -31.54 16.85
N ASN A 1074 15.63 -31.34 18.11
CA ASN A 1074 14.23 -31.30 18.56
C ASN A 1074 13.35 -30.23 17.87
N LEU A 1075 13.96 -29.21 17.26
CA LEU A 1075 13.23 -28.19 16.52
C LEU A 1075 12.88 -28.63 15.10
N PHE A 1076 13.54 -29.63 14.52
CA PHE A 1076 13.25 -30.12 13.17
C PHE A 1076 11.85 -30.78 13.12
N PRO A 1077 10.99 -30.50 12.10
CA PRO A 1077 11.22 -29.66 10.91
C PRO A 1077 10.81 -28.18 11.06
N GLN A 1078 10.57 -27.70 12.28
CA GLN A 1078 10.17 -26.32 12.64
C GLN A 1078 11.35 -25.44 13.09
N GLN A 1079 12.55 -25.65 12.54
CA GLN A 1079 13.71 -24.78 12.86
C GLN A 1079 13.43 -23.33 12.42
N PRO A 1080 13.94 -22.29 13.12
CA PRO A 1080 13.58 -20.91 12.85
C PRO A 1080 13.90 -20.44 11.43
N THR A 1081 13.04 -19.58 10.88
CA THR A 1081 13.24 -18.94 9.58
C THR A 1081 14.42 -17.96 9.60
N SER A 1082 14.89 -17.55 10.78
CA SER A 1082 16.12 -16.76 10.94
C SER A 1082 17.40 -17.57 10.67
N ASP A 1083 17.33 -18.90 10.72
CA ASP A 1083 18.44 -19.78 10.35
C ASP A 1083 18.59 -19.88 8.82
N GLN A 1084 19.63 -19.22 8.30
CA GLN A 1084 19.97 -19.20 6.87
C GLN A 1084 21.29 -19.94 6.57
N PHE A 1085 21.85 -20.65 7.56
CA PHE A 1085 23.19 -21.24 7.51
C PHE A 1085 23.10 -22.77 7.62
N PHE A 1086 22.45 -23.42 6.66
CA PHE A 1086 22.22 -24.86 6.73
C PHE A 1086 23.51 -25.65 6.63
N THR A 1087 23.59 -26.73 7.42
CA THR A 1087 24.59 -27.79 7.22
C THR A 1087 24.15 -28.74 6.11
N GLU A 1088 25.08 -29.56 5.61
CA GLU A 1088 24.75 -30.59 4.61
C GLU A 1088 23.71 -31.60 5.13
N GLU A 1089 23.85 -32.05 6.39
CA GLU A 1089 22.92 -32.97 7.06
C GLU A 1089 21.50 -32.36 7.16
N GLN A 1090 21.41 -31.09 7.53
CA GLN A 1090 20.14 -30.35 7.60
C GLN A 1090 19.50 -30.18 6.22
N PHE A 1091 20.30 -29.83 5.20
CA PHE A 1091 19.83 -29.69 3.83
C PHE A 1091 19.26 -31.01 3.30
N GLU A 1092 20.01 -32.11 3.43
CA GLU A 1092 19.56 -33.42 2.95
C GLU A 1092 18.34 -33.92 3.72
N SER A 1093 18.25 -33.67 5.03
CA SER A 1093 17.09 -34.06 5.85
C SER A 1093 15.81 -33.34 5.40
N TYR A 1094 15.85 -32.02 5.16
CA TYR A 1094 14.69 -31.29 4.64
C TYR A 1094 14.32 -31.69 3.22
N ARG A 1095 15.31 -31.90 2.35
CA ARG A 1095 15.10 -32.36 0.97
C ARG A 1095 14.43 -33.73 0.97
N LYS A 1096 14.92 -34.66 1.78
CA LYS A 1096 14.35 -36.02 1.87
C LYS A 1096 12.95 -36.00 2.48
N LEU A 1097 12.73 -35.19 3.52
CA LEU A 1097 11.40 -35.01 4.11
C LEU A 1097 10.37 -34.51 3.08
N GLY A 1098 10.74 -33.52 2.27
CA GLY A 1098 9.88 -33.02 1.19
C GLY A 1098 9.56 -34.08 0.15
N TYR A 1099 10.54 -34.89 -0.24
CA TYR A 1099 10.35 -36.02 -1.16
C TYR A 1099 9.38 -37.08 -0.62
N LEU A 1100 9.38 -37.32 0.69
CA LEU A 1100 8.49 -38.29 1.35
C LEU A 1100 7.07 -37.76 1.62
N SER A 1101 6.83 -36.46 1.40
CA SER A 1101 5.57 -35.80 1.78
C SER A 1101 4.43 -35.93 0.75
N ILE A 1102 4.69 -36.57 -0.40
CA ILE A 1102 3.75 -36.87 -1.50
C ILE A 1102 3.84 -38.37 -1.80
#